data_AF-A0A0Q8RB25-F1
#
_entry.id   AF-A0A0Q8RB25-F1
#
_cell.length_a   1.000
_cell.length_b   1.000
_cell.length_c   1.000
_cell.angle_alpha   90.00
_cell.angle_beta   90.00
_cell.angle_gamma   90.00
#
_symmetry.space_group_name_H-M   'P 1'
#
loop_
_entity.id
_entity.type
_entity.pdbx_description
1 polymer ?
#
loop_
_entity_poly.entity_id
_entity_poly.type
_entity_poly.pdbx_seq_one_letter_code
_entity_poly.pdbx_strand_id
1 'polypeptide(L)'
;MPYRLRTLTVLLLAAGAYYLLARLGLMLALAQSNASPIWPPSGFALVLLLRFGRQLWPAIIAGAFLANLAVFHNNNVASLPVLLTVSLTIALGNTAEALLAHGLLRHLGIAGIALQRQREVYKFGGVAAAAALASAVVGVLSLVLSGIIPPALTWQVAATWWTGDFLGLLLLAPLAMAIPARPAWPQWLPGQLVFLATLLLATLAVFLSDSHLAAAQFLPYCLLFFLGLAAVNRWRDMVRIALAVISGIAIPATVMDHGPFVSGVLHHSLLSLSTYLAISSILAWVLATEEDPGLAESYVWTPILILLACMSLTVGAWGWITYDTEARTSERFQRAADNVRETVRLRMEGYESLLRAGTALFDASRSVERDEWTQFIAGLDVTTQYPGVLGVGFARFAPAGAVAALNKELRVWPEGDRDLHAAVVYLEPRSHRNEAALGYDMMSEPTRRDAMVAAMQSGKLTASGPITLVQEIAGPKQAGFLMFNPVYHNNAAGHRELHGFVYIPFRMGDLMEGIFGNGLREVRLDVYFQDTKGQLMYTSARSGTGQSFTRLSSLQYVPVGDNGQSWALNVHPTALFDASVDQGKSFLVLVMGTLISLLFFGASRNLVHERIAALRAKDQSARQLEQQTASLEESEARFKLLTSHIRNHAIVLLDPAGTITTWNDGAEKLFGYQAAEIVGQPLRVLSTESHATRSMALALEHGQYESTSLRRRRDGSTFLGLKQLFPVHDEPGNCIGFAMIMRDVTAEKAAEKELNDAKTQAESASAAKSAFVANISHELRTPLNAVLGVSQILARTPLNAEQRQYLGMVSGAGRSLLALLNDVLDFSKIEANKLELADDDFLVEDVLCALGAVMAMTSADKGLALSLCVEAEVPVSLHGDVQRVQQVLLNLVSNALKFTDSGTVSVHASRDPSEPGMLRWDVSDTGIGISPDQIQRLFTPFSQADASMARRYGGTGLGLAISQRLAQMMGGTIEVSSTAGRGTTFTFLMPLREGDLPDPYALTGARRHWRVLYADPKPHLHDDVVQLAARWGWRCDTVDSAAGIVAALARANYDLLVYDSSLAGTARSANVPQRICLRGGAQAAAGGTGRDPELLRPLTRSALFHALHAAPDKAGSQPSPAPAGHGAFSNGSKALEGLSILLAEDNALNQLVARSMLEAVGASVHIAENGAQALDFLRSGQQPVDLVLMDVQMPVMDGFSATQAIRKELGLDLPVLAMSAGVTLGERAECDAVGMNGFVAKPVDGDDLIATILQFVHGKVRN
;
A
#
# COMPACT_ATOMS: atom_id res chain seq x y z
N MET A 1 59.14 6.70 41.27
CA MET A 1 59.21 5.26 40.96
C MET A 1 60.17 5.04 39.79
N PRO A 2 61.08 4.04 39.84
CA PRO A 2 61.98 3.75 38.73
C PRO A 2 61.19 3.24 37.50
N TYR A 3 61.63 3.61 36.30
CA TYR A 3 60.95 3.36 35.02
C TYR A 3 60.49 1.91 34.84
N ARG A 4 61.32 0.93 35.24
CA ARG A 4 60.99 -0.51 35.16
C ARG A 4 59.82 -0.93 36.07
N LEU A 5 59.68 -0.34 37.26
CA LEU A 5 58.53 -0.62 38.13
C LEU A 5 57.25 -0.09 37.50
N ARG A 6 57.29 1.11 36.91
CA ARG A 6 56.12 1.73 36.28
C ARG A 6 55.62 0.91 35.09
N THR A 7 56.52 0.39 34.24
CA THR A 7 56.16 -0.48 33.12
C THR A 7 55.56 -1.80 33.59
N LEU A 8 56.13 -2.42 34.63
CA LEU A 8 55.60 -3.67 35.21
C LEU A 8 54.20 -3.46 35.83
N THR A 9 53.99 -2.36 36.55
CA THR A 9 52.68 -2.01 37.11
C THR A 9 51.63 -1.81 36.01
N VAL A 10 51.98 -1.13 34.91
CA VAL A 10 51.07 -0.94 33.78
C VAL A 10 50.74 -2.26 33.09
N LEU A 11 51.71 -3.16 32.90
CA LEU A 11 51.47 -4.49 32.32
C LEU A 11 50.54 -5.33 33.21
N LEU A 12 50.75 -5.33 34.53
CA LEU A 12 49.89 -6.07 35.46
C LEU A 12 48.47 -5.49 35.54
N LEU A 13 48.33 -4.17 35.56
CA LEU A 13 47.03 -3.50 35.53
C LEU A 13 46.28 -3.79 34.21
N ALA A 14 46.97 -3.76 33.07
CA ALA A 14 46.39 -4.06 31.77
C ALA A 14 45.96 -5.54 31.67
N ALA A 15 46.77 -6.47 32.17
CA ALA A 15 46.43 -7.90 32.21
C ALA A 15 45.23 -8.17 33.12
N GLY A 16 45.20 -7.55 34.30
CA GLY A 16 44.07 -7.62 35.22
C GLY A 16 42.79 -7.03 34.64
N ALA A 17 42.87 -5.88 33.96
CA ALA A 17 41.74 -5.27 33.27
C ALA A 17 41.19 -6.15 32.14
N TYR A 18 42.07 -6.76 31.32
CA TYR A 18 41.66 -7.73 30.30
C TYR A 18 40.92 -8.91 30.93
N TYR A 19 41.46 -9.49 32.01
CA TYR A 19 40.85 -10.62 32.71
C TYR A 19 39.46 -10.27 33.27
N LEU A 20 39.31 -9.09 33.90
CA LEU A 20 38.03 -8.63 34.44
C LEU A 20 36.99 -8.42 33.32
N LEU A 21 37.40 -7.84 32.18
CA LEU A 21 36.53 -7.67 31.01
C LEU A 21 36.12 -9.01 30.40
N ALA A 22 37.02 -10.00 30.39
CA ALA A 22 36.72 -11.35 29.92
C ALA A 22 35.68 -12.02 30.85
N ARG A 23 35.85 -11.87 32.17
CA ARG A 23 34.89 -12.36 33.16
C ARG A 23 33.52 -11.68 33.01
N LEU A 24 33.48 -10.38 32.75
CA LEU A 24 32.24 -9.67 32.47
C LEU A 24 31.56 -10.18 31.20
N GLY A 25 32.31 -10.40 30.12
CA GLY A 25 31.78 -11.00 28.88
C GLY A 25 31.19 -12.39 29.12
N LEU A 26 31.85 -13.21 29.94
CA LEU A 26 31.35 -14.54 30.31
C LEU A 26 30.10 -14.48 31.20
N MET A 27 29.97 -13.47 32.08
CA MET A 27 28.74 -13.26 32.86
C MET A 27 27.55 -12.82 32.00
N LEU A 28 27.83 -12.22 30.84
CA LEU A 28 26.83 -11.85 29.83
C LEU A 28 26.56 -12.96 28.82
N ALA A 29 27.26 -14.10 28.92
CA ALA A 29 27.01 -15.26 28.07
C ALA A 29 25.69 -15.94 28.47
N LEU A 30 24.90 -16.32 27.48
CA LEU A 30 23.65 -17.02 27.71
C LEU A 30 23.92 -18.44 28.24
N ALA A 31 23.17 -18.83 29.27
CA ALA A 31 23.47 -19.90 30.24
C ALA A 31 23.80 -21.30 29.69
N GLN A 32 23.59 -21.59 28.40
CA GLN A 32 23.84 -22.93 27.83
C GLN A 32 25.01 -23.02 26.83
N SER A 33 25.71 -21.93 26.46
CA SER A 33 26.72 -21.99 25.38
C SER A 33 28.14 -21.51 25.72
N ASN A 34 28.35 -20.87 26.88
CA ASN A 34 29.60 -20.16 27.21
C ASN A 34 30.05 -19.13 26.14
N ALA A 35 29.23 -18.84 25.13
CA ALA A 35 29.52 -17.90 24.07
C ALA A 35 28.85 -16.56 24.37
N SER A 36 29.65 -15.51 24.46
CA SER A 36 29.15 -14.15 24.67
C SER A 36 28.76 -13.52 23.31
N PRO A 37 27.60 -12.86 23.20
CA PRO A 37 27.21 -12.14 21.97
C PRO A 37 28.18 -11.02 21.60
N ILE A 38 28.90 -10.46 22.58
CA ILE A 38 29.97 -9.48 22.39
C ILE A 38 31.16 -9.96 23.20
N TRP A 39 32.37 -9.91 22.67
CA TRP A 39 33.59 -10.21 23.43
C TRP A 39 34.39 -8.94 23.75
N PRO A 40 34.15 -8.28 24.90
CA PRO A 40 34.82 -7.04 25.27
C PRO A 40 36.35 -7.03 25.23
N PRO A 41 37.04 -8.13 25.59
CA PRO A 41 38.49 -8.13 25.62
C PRO A 41 39.16 -7.83 24.27
N SER A 42 38.59 -8.24 23.15
CA SER A 42 39.16 -7.98 21.82
C SER A 42 39.22 -6.48 21.51
N GLY A 43 38.13 -5.76 21.76
CA GLY A 43 38.09 -4.29 21.61
C GLY A 43 39.07 -3.58 22.55
N PHE A 44 39.13 -4.01 23.82
CA PHE A 44 40.06 -3.45 24.80
C PHE A 44 41.53 -3.67 24.42
N ALA A 45 41.90 -4.86 23.96
CA ALA A 45 43.25 -5.20 23.52
C ALA A 45 43.71 -4.31 22.36
N LEU A 46 42.84 -4.07 21.38
CA LEU A 46 43.15 -3.16 20.28
C LEU A 46 43.40 -1.72 20.77
N VAL A 47 42.52 -1.20 21.64
CA VAL A 47 42.65 0.17 22.21
C VAL A 47 43.93 0.30 23.03
N LEU A 48 44.26 -0.72 23.82
CA LEU A 48 45.47 -0.78 24.61
C LEU A 48 46.71 -0.59 23.71
N LEU A 49 46.77 -1.31 22.58
CA LEU A 49 47.87 -1.21 21.62
C LEU A 49 47.87 0.12 20.85
N LEU A 50 46.70 0.66 20.52
CA LEU A 50 46.57 1.95 19.82
C LEU A 50 46.97 3.15 20.71
N ARG A 51 46.55 3.17 21.99
CA ARG A 51 46.81 4.29 22.91
C ARG A 51 48.18 4.23 23.60
N PHE A 52 48.64 3.04 23.97
CA PHE A 52 49.84 2.88 24.78
C PHE A 52 50.99 2.15 24.04
N GLY A 53 50.75 1.76 22.79
CA GLY A 53 51.74 1.17 21.91
C GLY A 53 51.88 -0.35 22.02
N ARG A 54 52.62 -0.93 21.07
CA ARG A 54 52.78 -2.39 20.92
C ARG A 54 53.45 -3.08 22.12
N GLN A 55 54.13 -2.34 22.99
CA GLN A 55 54.87 -2.89 24.14
C GLN A 55 53.99 -3.59 25.18
N LEU A 56 52.67 -3.38 25.13
CA LEU A 56 51.70 -3.99 26.06
C LEU A 56 51.12 -5.33 25.58
N TRP A 57 51.54 -5.87 24.43
CA TRP A 57 51.11 -7.21 24.00
C TRP A 57 51.33 -8.32 25.06
N PRO A 58 52.38 -8.30 25.92
CA PRO A 58 52.55 -9.31 26.96
C PRO A 58 51.45 -9.27 28.05
N ALA A 59 50.78 -8.13 28.23
CA ALA A 59 49.65 -8.04 29.14
C ALA A 59 48.40 -8.70 28.55
N ILE A 60 48.20 -8.61 27.23
CA ILE A 60 47.07 -9.23 26.53
C ILE A 60 47.19 -10.75 26.61
N ILE A 61 48.36 -11.32 26.30
CA ILE A 61 48.56 -12.77 26.36
C ILE A 61 48.40 -13.30 27.80
N ALA A 62 48.92 -12.59 28.80
CA ALA A 62 48.79 -12.98 30.20
C ALA A 62 47.32 -12.92 30.69
N GLY A 63 46.61 -11.84 30.37
CA GLY A 63 45.19 -11.69 30.70
C GLY A 63 44.30 -12.70 29.98
N ALA A 64 44.52 -12.95 28.69
CA ALA A 64 43.80 -13.92 27.89
C ALA A 64 44.07 -15.36 28.35
N PHE A 65 45.31 -15.68 28.71
CA PHE A 65 45.66 -17.00 29.25
C PHE A 65 44.93 -17.28 30.56
N LEU A 66 44.96 -16.33 31.51
CA LEU A 66 44.26 -16.46 32.78
C LEU A 66 42.73 -16.57 32.61
N ALA A 67 42.15 -15.81 31.67
CA ALA A 67 40.73 -15.87 31.38
C ALA A 67 40.32 -17.25 30.83
N ASN A 68 41.02 -17.75 29.81
CA ASN A 68 40.74 -19.07 29.23
C ASN A 68 40.97 -20.19 30.24
N LEU A 69 42.05 -20.11 31.03
CA LEU A 69 42.35 -21.11 32.05
C LEU A 69 41.26 -21.18 33.11
N ALA A 70 40.73 -20.04 33.57
CA ALA A 70 39.62 -19.99 34.52
C ALA A 70 38.33 -20.60 33.94
N VAL A 71 38.03 -20.34 32.66
CA VAL A 71 36.85 -20.89 31.97
C VAL A 71 36.93 -22.42 31.88
N PHE A 72 38.02 -22.95 31.34
CA PHE A 72 38.11 -24.40 31.14
C PHE A 72 38.28 -25.18 32.45
N HIS A 73 38.92 -24.58 33.47
CA HIS A 73 39.01 -25.17 34.80
C HIS A 73 37.64 -25.29 35.47
N ASN A 74 36.82 -24.24 35.42
CA ASN A 74 35.48 -24.26 36.00
C ASN A 74 34.54 -25.24 35.29
N ASN A 75 34.77 -25.53 34.01
CA ASN A 75 33.93 -26.39 33.19
C ASN A 75 34.40 -27.87 33.15
N ASN A 76 35.46 -28.25 33.88
CA ASN A 76 36.00 -29.63 33.94
C ASN A 76 36.22 -30.30 32.56
N VAL A 77 36.68 -29.54 31.56
CA VAL A 77 36.61 -29.94 30.13
C VAL A 77 37.72 -30.91 29.70
N ALA A 78 38.88 -30.93 30.37
CA ALA A 78 40.01 -31.80 29.99
C ALA A 78 41.06 -31.96 31.11
N SER A 79 42.11 -32.77 30.85
CA SER A 79 43.27 -32.90 31.73
C SER A 79 44.10 -31.61 31.81
N LEU A 80 44.75 -31.37 32.95
CA LEU A 80 45.53 -30.16 33.20
C LEU A 80 46.53 -29.79 32.08
N PRO A 81 47.27 -30.74 31.45
CA PRO A 81 48.15 -30.42 30.33
C PRO A 81 47.40 -29.89 29.10
N VAL A 82 46.28 -30.51 28.73
CA VAL A 82 45.46 -30.09 27.59
C VAL A 82 44.86 -28.71 27.87
N LEU A 83 44.39 -28.48 29.10
CA LEU A 83 43.86 -27.18 29.53
C LEU A 83 44.88 -26.05 29.39
N LEU A 84 46.12 -26.28 29.84
CA LEU A 84 47.20 -25.30 29.75
C LEU A 84 47.58 -25.01 28.29
N THR A 85 47.69 -26.04 27.45
CA THR A 85 48.04 -25.90 26.03
C THR A 85 46.93 -25.19 25.23
N VAL A 86 45.67 -25.57 25.44
CA VAL A 86 44.50 -24.94 24.78
C VAL A 86 44.37 -23.48 25.21
N SER A 87 44.49 -23.19 26.52
CA SER A 87 44.40 -21.81 27.02
C SER A 87 45.52 -20.91 26.49
N LEU A 88 46.73 -21.45 26.36
CA LEU A 88 47.88 -20.69 25.82
C LEU A 88 47.75 -20.44 24.31
N THR A 89 47.32 -21.44 23.55
CA THR A 89 47.13 -21.31 22.09
C THR A 89 46.01 -20.34 21.75
N ILE A 90 44.89 -20.36 22.49
CA ILE A 90 43.82 -19.36 22.34
C ILE A 90 44.32 -17.97 22.74
N ALA A 91 45.09 -17.84 23.83
CA ALA A 91 45.66 -16.55 24.24
C ALA A 91 46.62 -15.96 23.18
N LEU A 92 47.37 -16.81 22.49
CA LEU A 92 48.20 -16.41 21.34
C LEU A 92 47.33 -15.93 20.16
N GLY A 93 46.22 -16.62 19.87
CA GLY A 93 45.22 -16.21 18.87
C GLY A 93 44.63 -14.82 19.15
N ASN A 94 44.14 -14.59 20.37
CA ASN A 94 43.59 -13.29 20.80
C ASN A 94 44.64 -12.16 20.72
N THR A 95 45.90 -12.48 21.05
CA THR A 95 47.01 -11.51 20.95
C THR A 95 47.35 -11.22 19.49
N ALA A 96 47.32 -12.23 18.61
CA ALA A 96 47.54 -12.08 17.19
C ALA A 96 46.45 -11.21 16.52
N GLU A 97 45.18 -11.42 16.87
CA GLU A 97 44.06 -10.57 16.44
C GLU A 97 44.36 -9.09 16.73
N ALA A 98 44.68 -8.75 17.98
CA ALA A 98 44.93 -7.37 18.38
C ALA A 98 46.16 -6.75 17.67
N LEU A 99 47.23 -7.53 17.48
CA LEU A 99 48.44 -7.09 16.78
C LEU A 99 48.23 -6.91 15.28
N LEU A 100 47.44 -7.80 14.65
CA LEU A 100 47.07 -7.72 13.24
C LEU A 100 46.19 -6.51 12.98
N ALA A 101 45.15 -6.30 13.80
CA ALA A 101 44.31 -5.10 13.73
C ALA A 101 45.14 -3.81 13.88
N HIS A 102 46.02 -3.75 14.89
CA HIS A 102 46.90 -2.60 15.10
C HIS A 102 47.84 -2.34 13.90
N GLY A 103 48.41 -3.40 13.32
CA GLY A 103 49.31 -3.30 12.16
C GLY A 103 48.60 -2.81 10.91
N LEU A 104 47.45 -3.38 10.58
CA LEU A 104 46.65 -3.02 9.41
C LEU A 104 46.10 -1.59 9.50
N LEU A 105 45.62 -1.17 10.68
CA LEU A 105 45.15 0.22 10.89
C LEU A 105 46.27 1.24 10.69
N ARG A 106 47.49 0.92 11.15
CA ARG A 106 48.67 1.76 10.90
C ARG A 106 49.05 1.83 9.43
N HIS A 107 49.04 0.70 8.73
CA HIS A 107 49.38 0.64 7.31
C HIS A 107 48.39 1.43 6.45
N LEU A 108 47.10 1.44 6.83
CA LEU A 108 46.04 2.16 6.11
C LEU A 108 45.95 3.65 6.46
N GLY A 109 46.83 4.16 7.33
CA GLY A 109 46.88 5.57 7.75
C GLY A 109 45.79 5.97 8.77
N ILE A 110 45.17 5.00 9.44
CA ILE A 110 44.01 5.18 10.36
C ILE A 110 44.47 5.07 11.83
N ALA A 111 45.75 5.28 12.10
CA ALA A 111 46.30 5.17 13.45
C ALA A 111 45.86 6.32 14.38
N GLY A 112 45.21 7.36 13.84
CA GLY A 112 44.64 8.46 14.61
C GLY A 112 43.41 8.00 15.40
N ILE A 113 43.29 8.48 16.65
CA ILE A 113 42.24 8.03 17.59
C ILE A 113 40.83 8.54 17.19
N ALA A 114 40.75 9.55 16.32
CA ALA A 114 39.50 10.16 15.91
C ALA A 114 39.13 9.64 14.51
N LEU A 115 38.33 8.56 14.44
CA LEU A 115 37.72 8.06 13.19
C LEU A 115 36.71 9.10 12.66
N GLN A 116 37.22 10.21 12.13
CA GLN A 116 36.40 11.38 11.79
C GLN A 116 35.81 11.26 10.39
N ARG A 117 36.41 10.47 9.49
CA ARG A 117 35.98 10.38 8.08
C ARG A 117 35.30 9.05 7.77
N GLN A 118 34.28 9.09 6.91
CA GLN A 118 33.54 7.90 6.48
C GLN A 118 34.44 6.81 5.86
N ARG A 119 35.50 7.21 5.14
CA ARG A 119 36.50 6.28 4.58
C ARG A 119 37.31 5.55 5.65
N GLU A 120 37.58 6.21 6.78
CA GLU A 120 38.32 5.62 7.90
C GLU A 120 37.45 4.60 8.63
N VAL A 121 36.15 4.87 8.76
CA VAL A 121 35.15 3.95 9.30
C VAL A 121 35.04 2.66 8.49
N TYR A 122 34.89 2.75 7.16
CA TYR A 122 34.79 1.54 6.33
C TYR A 122 36.07 0.71 6.36
N LYS A 123 37.23 1.36 6.31
CA LYS A 123 38.51 0.66 6.42
C LYS A 123 38.69 0.04 7.81
N PHE A 124 38.29 0.71 8.88
CA PHE A 124 38.33 0.14 10.23
C PHE A 124 37.44 -1.09 10.34
N GLY A 125 36.19 -1.02 9.86
CA GLY A 125 35.27 -2.16 9.85
C GLY A 125 35.83 -3.37 9.09
N GLY A 126 36.45 -3.13 7.93
CA GLY A 126 37.14 -4.18 7.17
C GLY A 126 38.33 -4.80 7.92
N VAL A 127 39.13 -3.98 8.62
CA VAL A 127 40.24 -4.47 9.45
C VAL A 127 39.73 -5.26 10.66
N ALA A 128 38.67 -4.82 11.31
CA ALA A 128 38.07 -5.53 12.44
C ALA A 128 37.56 -6.91 12.01
N ALA A 129 36.86 -7.00 10.88
CA ALA A 129 36.38 -8.27 10.33
C ALA A 129 37.52 -9.24 9.99
N ALA A 130 38.59 -8.74 9.37
CA ALA A 130 39.76 -9.53 9.02
C ALA A 130 40.57 -9.98 10.24
N ALA A 131 40.73 -9.11 11.24
CA ALA A 131 41.48 -9.43 12.45
C ALA A 131 40.78 -10.46 13.33
N ALA A 132 39.46 -10.34 13.52
CA ALA A 132 38.66 -11.30 14.29
C ALA A 132 38.75 -12.73 13.73
N LEU A 133 38.97 -12.89 12.41
CA LEU A 133 39.19 -14.19 11.77
C LEU A 133 40.42 -14.91 12.33
N ALA A 134 41.48 -14.18 12.67
CA ALA A 134 42.71 -14.77 13.18
C ALA A 134 42.51 -15.44 14.54
N SER A 135 41.77 -14.79 15.46
CA SER A 135 41.40 -15.36 16.75
C SER A 135 40.49 -16.57 16.59
N ALA A 136 39.40 -16.43 15.81
CA ALA A 136 38.43 -17.52 15.61
C ALA A 136 39.07 -18.78 14.99
N VAL A 137 39.92 -18.62 13.97
CA VAL A 137 40.60 -19.77 13.33
C VAL A 137 41.53 -20.47 14.31
N VAL A 138 42.36 -19.73 15.04
CA VAL A 138 43.30 -20.31 16.02
C VAL A 138 42.55 -20.98 17.17
N GLY A 139 41.47 -20.36 17.66
CA GLY A 139 40.65 -20.89 18.75
C GLY A 139 39.94 -22.18 18.36
N VAL A 140 39.21 -22.20 17.24
CA VAL A 140 38.48 -23.39 16.79
C VAL A 140 39.43 -24.53 16.43
N LEU A 141 40.54 -24.24 15.75
CA LEU A 141 41.53 -25.26 15.42
C LEU A 141 42.14 -25.88 16.70
N SER A 142 42.42 -25.07 17.72
CA SER A 142 42.90 -25.56 19.02
C SER A 142 41.89 -26.49 19.71
N LEU A 143 40.59 -26.14 19.67
CA LEU A 143 39.52 -26.96 20.25
C LEU A 143 39.28 -28.28 19.50
N VAL A 144 39.29 -28.25 18.17
CA VAL A 144 39.12 -29.46 17.34
C VAL A 144 40.32 -30.39 17.49
N LEU A 145 41.55 -29.86 17.42
CA LEU A 145 42.77 -30.66 17.56
C LEU A 145 42.94 -31.26 18.96
N SER A 146 42.40 -30.60 19.98
CA SER A 146 42.42 -31.10 21.37
C SER A 146 41.27 -32.03 21.70
N GLY A 147 40.37 -32.32 20.74
CA GLY A 147 39.22 -33.21 20.91
C GLY A 147 38.10 -32.65 21.80
N ILE A 148 38.10 -31.33 22.07
CA ILE A 148 37.10 -30.69 22.93
C ILE A 148 35.76 -30.51 22.20
N ILE A 149 35.80 -30.28 20.87
CA ILE A 149 34.59 -30.17 20.04
C ILE A 149 34.67 -31.14 18.83
N PRO A 150 33.53 -31.72 18.41
CA PRO A 150 33.49 -32.60 17.23
C PRO A 150 33.66 -31.80 15.93
N PRO A 151 34.31 -32.37 14.89
CA PRO A 151 34.56 -31.69 13.61
C PRO A 151 33.29 -31.17 12.91
N ALA A 152 32.14 -31.82 13.13
CA ALA A 152 30.86 -31.39 12.58
C ALA A 152 30.41 -30.00 13.07
N LEU A 153 30.85 -29.57 14.26
CA LEU A 153 30.48 -28.28 14.84
C LEU A 153 31.48 -27.15 14.52
N THR A 154 32.55 -27.45 13.77
CA THR A 154 33.64 -26.51 13.46
C THR A 154 33.11 -25.19 12.90
N TRP A 155 32.20 -25.24 11.93
CA TRP A 155 31.67 -24.04 11.29
C TRP A 155 30.80 -23.19 12.23
N GLN A 156 29.93 -23.85 13.01
CA GLN A 156 29.04 -23.16 13.95
C GLN A 156 29.84 -22.47 15.07
N VAL A 157 30.84 -23.15 15.62
CA VAL A 157 31.71 -22.59 16.66
C VAL A 157 32.55 -21.45 16.08
N ALA A 158 33.12 -21.61 14.89
CA ALA A 158 33.91 -20.57 14.23
C ALA A 158 33.09 -19.31 13.94
N ALA A 159 31.87 -19.46 13.44
CA ALA A 159 30.97 -18.34 13.16
C ALA A 159 30.57 -17.60 14.45
N THR A 160 30.23 -18.33 15.51
CA THR A 160 29.84 -17.74 16.80
C THR A 160 31.02 -16.99 17.43
N TRP A 161 32.21 -17.59 17.40
CA TRP A 161 33.43 -16.98 17.92
C TRP A 161 33.83 -15.72 17.16
N TRP A 162 33.88 -15.81 15.83
CA TRP A 162 34.21 -14.68 14.96
C TRP A 162 33.25 -13.51 15.20
N THR A 163 31.97 -13.80 15.33
CA THR A 163 30.94 -12.77 15.56
C THR A 163 31.15 -12.04 16.88
N GLY A 164 31.47 -12.77 17.96
CA GLY A 164 31.73 -12.18 19.28
C GLY A 164 32.96 -11.26 19.29
N ASP A 165 34.06 -11.72 18.68
CA ASP A 165 35.32 -10.95 18.59
C ASP A 165 35.16 -9.73 17.67
N PHE A 166 34.52 -9.92 16.50
CA PHE A 166 34.21 -8.85 15.56
C PHE A 166 33.36 -7.76 16.20
N LEU A 167 32.30 -8.13 16.92
CA LEU A 167 31.46 -7.19 17.67
C LEU A 167 32.23 -6.53 18.81
N GLY A 168 33.12 -7.26 19.49
CA GLY A 168 34.03 -6.71 20.49
C GLY A 168 34.89 -5.58 19.92
N LEU A 169 35.51 -5.81 18.76
CA LEU A 169 36.30 -4.80 18.06
C LEU A 169 35.44 -3.63 17.55
N LEU A 170 34.24 -3.92 17.04
CA LEU A 170 33.37 -2.94 16.39
C LEU A 170 32.53 -2.11 17.37
N LEU A 171 32.30 -2.58 18.60
CA LEU A 171 31.60 -1.81 19.64
C LEU A 171 32.58 -1.09 20.55
N LEU A 172 33.53 -1.82 21.14
CA LEU A 172 34.30 -1.31 22.26
C LEU A 172 35.53 -0.52 21.86
N ALA A 173 36.20 -0.89 20.77
CA ALA A 173 37.40 -0.16 20.41
C ALA A 173 37.08 1.31 20.09
N PRO A 174 36.04 1.61 19.31
CA PRO A 174 35.76 3.01 18.96
C PRO A 174 34.97 3.77 20.01
N LEU A 175 34.16 3.10 20.82
CA LEU A 175 33.60 3.71 22.04
C LEU A 175 34.72 4.20 22.97
N ALA A 176 35.72 3.35 23.22
CA ALA A 176 36.85 3.72 24.06
C ALA A 176 37.77 4.77 23.40
N MET A 177 37.84 4.80 22.06
CA MET A 177 38.56 5.85 21.31
C MET A 177 37.81 7.18 21.33
N ALA A 178 36.47 7.17 21.33
CA ALA A 178 35.60 8.34 21.23
C ALA A 178 35.44 9.14 22.53
N ILE A 179 35.86 8.62 23.70
CA ILE A 179 35.78 9.35 24.98
C ILE A 179 36.65 10.61 24.90
N PRO A 180 36.07 11.83 24.82
CA PRO A 180 36.84 13.07 24.80
C PRO A 180 37.37 13.37 26.21
N ALA A 181 38.47 14.12 26.31
CA ALA A 181 39.04 14.51 27.61
C ALA A 181 38.08 15.37 28.47
N ARG A 182 37.04 15.96 27.85
CA ARG A 182 35.93 16.65 28.52
C ARG A 182 34.62 16.35 27.78
N PRO A 183 33.63 15.70 28.41
CA PRO A 183 32.32 15.48 27.79
C PRO A 183 31.52 16.80 27.77
N ALA A 184 31.03 17.19 26.59
CA ALA A 184 30.08 18.29 26.43
C ALA A 184 28.71 17.69 26.07
N TRP A 185 27.68 18.03 26.84
CA TRP A 185 26.32 17.59 26.56
C TRP A 185 25.71 18.45 25.44
N PRO A 186 25.20 17.86 24.36
CA PRO A 186 24.49 18.60 23.33
C PRO A 186 23.22 19.23 23.91
N GLN A 187 22.95 20.50 23.55
CA GLN A 187 21.69 21.17 23.89
C GLN A 187 20.61 20.72 22.89
N TRP A 188 19.59 20.04 23.39
CA TRP A 188 18.53 19.46 22.55
C TRP A 188 17.26 20.32 22.54
N LEU A 189 16.59 20.32 21.40
CA LEU A 189 15.28 20.96 21.24
C LEU A 189 14.19 20.12 21.96
N PRO A 190 13.10 20.74 22.47
CA PRO A 190 12.03 20.01 23.15
C PRO A 190 11.44 18.84 22.34
N GLY A 191 11.34 18.97 21.01
CA GLY A 191 10.87 17.90 20.14
C GLY A 191 11.80 16.68 20.06
N GLN A 192 13.12 16.87 20.18
CA GLN A 192 14.11 15.78 20.22
C GLN A 192 14.02 15.01 21.54
N LEU A 193 13.78 15.72 22.65
CA LEU A 193 13.57 15.11 23.96
C LEU A 193 12.29 14.25 24.00
N VAL A 194 11.19 14.74 23.43
CA VAL A 194 9.93 13.99 23.32
C VAL A 194 10.12 12.75 22.45
N PHE A 195 10.75 12.89 21.29
CA PHE A 195 11.02 11.74 20.41
C PHE A 195 11.88 10.69 21.12
N LEU A 196 12.97 11.11 21.78
CA LEU A 196 13.84 10.19 22.51
C LEU A 196 13.10 9.49 23.66
N ALA A 197 12.28 10.22 24.42
CA ALA A 197 11.48 9.63 25.50
C ALA A 197 10.48 8.60 24.96
N THR A 198 9.83 8.90 23.83
CA THR A 198 8.88 7.99 23.18
C THR A 198 9.58 6.75 22.65
N LEU A 199 10.75 6.92 22.04
CA LEU A 199 11.57 5.83 21.53
C LEU A 199 12.09 4.94 22.67
N LEU A 200 12.48 5.53 23.80
CA LEU A 200 12.96 4.81 24.97
C LEU A 200 11.83 4.01 25.64
N LEU A 201 10.62 4.58 25.73
CA LEU A 201 9.42 3.87 26.18
C LEU A 201 9.05 2.71 25.24
N ALA A 202 9.09 2.94 23.92
CA ALA A 202 8.85 1.90 22.93
C ALA A 202 9.89 0.78 23.04
N THR A 203 11.17 1.14 23.21
CA THR A 203 12.26 0.18 23.41
C THR A 203 12.03 -0.64 24.67
N LEU A 204 11.66 -0.01 25.78
CA LEU A 204 11.34 -0.72 27.02
C LEU A 204 10.18 -1.69 26.80
N ALA A 205 9.12 -1.25 26.13
CA ALA A 205 7.95 -2.07 25.82
C ALA A 205 8.31 -3.28 24.93
N VAL A 206 9.15 -3.08 23.92
CA VAL A 206 9.60 -4.14 22.99
C VAL A 206 10.46 -5.17 23.71
N PHE A 207 11.45 -4.72 24.49
CA PHE A 207 12.45 -5.61 25.06
C PHE A 207 12.05 -6.20 26.41
N LEU A 208 11.06 -5.64 27.11
CA LEU A 208 10.51 -6.21 28.34
C LEU A 208 9.16 -6.93 28.15
N SER A 209 8.61 -7.02 26.93
CA SER A 209 7.39 -7.79 26.67
C SER A 209 7.64 -9.30 26.65
N ASP A 210 6.63 -10.08 27.03
CA ASP A 210 6.65 -11.55 26.98
C ASP A 210 6.79 -12.11 25.55
N SER A 211 7.56 -13.19 25.44
CA SER A 211 8.08 -13.80 24.20
C SER A 211 7.06 -14.59 23.36
N HIS A 212 5.77 -14.59 23.72
CA HIS A 212 4.76 -15.48 23.12
C HIS A 212 4.20 -15.03 21.77
N LEU A 213 4.52 -13.83 21.29
CA LEU A 213 4.08 -13.34 19.98
C LEU A 213 5.19 -13.53 18.94
N ALA A 214 4.98 -14.43 17.96
CA ALA A 214 5.91 -14.65 16.84
C ALA A 214 6.22 -13.36 16.04
N ALA A 215 5.28 -12.41 16.00
CA ALA A 215 5.47 -11.10 15.37
C ALA A 215 6.43 -10.16 16.16
N ALA A 216 6.66 -10.42 17.45
CA ALA A 216 7.49 -9.58 18.30
C ALA A 216 8.97 -9.60 17.87
N GLN A 217 9.45 -10.70 17.27
CA GLN A 217 10.86 -10.90 16.89
C GLN A 217 11.42 -9.79 15.98
N PHE A 218 10.54 -9.05 15.30
CA PHE A 218 10.90 -8.05 14.31
C PHE A 218 10.76 -6.60 14.78
N LEU A 219 10.06 -6.37 15.90
CA LEU A 219 9.91 -5.03 16.50
C LEU A 219 11.24 -4.31 16.76
N PRO A 220 12.35 -4.96 17.17
CA PRO A 220 13.66 -4.31 17.31
C PRO A 220 14.15 -3.65 16.03
N TYR A 221 13.96 -4.31 14.89
CA TYR A 221 14.41 -3.80 13.60
C TYR A 221 13.55 -2.61 13.15
N CYS A 222 12.28 -2.56 13.56
CA CYS A 222 11.44 -1.37 13.40
C CYS A 222 11.98 -0.17 14.20
N LEU A 223 12.54 -0.37 15.40
CA LEU A 223 13.18 0.71 16.16
C LEU A 223 14.36 1.32 15.38
N LEU A 224 15.16 0.47 14.70
CA LEU A 224 16.24 0.93 13.81
C LEU A 224 15.72 1.74 12.63
N PHE A 225 14.52 1.42 12.12
CA PHE A 225 13.91 2.19 11.06
C PHE A 225 13.59 3.63 11.51
N PHE A 226 12.95 3.78 12.68
CA PHE A 226 12.62 5.11 13.22
C PHE A 226 13.88 5.93 13.56
N LEU A 227 14.95 5.27 14.03
CA LEU A 227 16.26 5.89 14.24
C LEU A 227 16.89 6.37 12.93
N GLY A 228 16.77 5.59 11.85
CA GLY A 228 17.23 5.98 10.51
C GLY A 228 16.48 7.20 9.98
N LEU A 229 15.16 7.28 10.20
CA LEU A 229 14.35 8.44 9.80
C LEU A 229 14.70 9.70 10.60
N ALA A 230 14.91 9.55 11.91
CA ALA A 230 15.42 10.63 12.76
C ALA A 230 16.79 11.15 12.30
N ALA A 231 17.66 10.25 11.82
CA ALA A 231 18.98 10.62 11.30
C ALA A 231 18.89 11.43 10.00
N VAL A 232 17.90 11.13 9.15
CA VAL A 232 17.57 11.90 7.94
C VAL A 232 17.12 13.33 8.29
N ASN A 233 16.44 13.53 9.42
CA ASN A 233 15.98 14.85 9.90
C ASN A 233 17.04 15.65 10.69
N ARG A 234 18.33 15.37 10.46
CA ARG A 234 19.48 16.05 11.08
C ARG A 234 19.61 15.83 12.60
N TRP A 235 19.01 14.78 13.17
CA TRP A 235 19.13 14.44 14.61
C TRP A 235 20.27 13.45 14.92
N ARG A 236 21.40 13.56 14.22
CA ARG A 236 22.49 12.55 14.23
C ARG A 236 23.01 12.28 15.65
N ASP A 237 23.27 13.31 16.45
CA ASP A 237 23.79 13.14 17.82
C ASP A 237 22.80 12.44 18.76
N MET A 238 21.51 12.76 18.63
CA MET A 238 20.44 12.12 19.40
C MET A 238 20.30 10.63 18.99
N VAL A 239 20.37 10.33 17.68
CA VAL A 239 20.30 8.95 17.16
C VAL A 239 21.47 8.10 17.64
N ARG A 240 22.69 8.65 17.70
CA ARG A 240 23.87 7.97 18.26
C ARG A 240 23.64 7.56 19.72
N ILE A 241 23.12 8.47 20.54
CA ILE A 241 22.84 8.22 21.96
C ILE A 241 21.71 7.20 22.11
N ALA A 242 20.65 7.30 21.30
CA ALA A 242 19.54 6.36 21.32
C ALA A 242 19.96 4.93 20.93
N LEU A 243 20.77 4.76 19.88
CA LEU A 243 21.32 3.46 19.48
C LEU A 243 22.14 2.80 20.61
N ALA A 244 22.92 3.59 21.35
CA ALA A 244 23.69 3.10 22.49
C ALA A 244 22.78 2.65 23.64
N VAL A 245 21.74 3.42 23.98
CA VAL A 245 20.76 3.08 25.02
C VAL A 245 20.00 1.80 24.65
N ILE A 246 19.53 1.71 23.41
CA ILE A 246 18.75 0.55 22.95
C ILE A 246 19.60 -0.72 22.94
N SER A 247 20.83 -0.64 22.44
CA SER A 247 21.78 -1.76 22.49
C SER A 247 22.08 -2.19 23.94
N GLY A 248 22.15 -1.22 24.86
CA GLY A 248 22.33 -1.47 26.29
C GLY A 248 21.14 -2.13 26.99
N ILE A 249 19.91 -1.96 26.47
CA ILE A 249 18.69 -2.62 26.97
C ILE A 249 18.52 -4.01 26.35
N ALA A 250 18.83 -4.15 25.06
CA ALA A 250 18.63 -5.39 24.30
C ALA A 250 19.42 -6.58 24.87
N ILE A 251 20.65 -6.34 25.32
CA ILE A 251 21.54 -7.38 25.87
C ILE A 251 20.96 -7.98 27.17
N PRO A 252 20.74 -7.22 28.26
CA PRO A 252 20.22 -7.77 29.51
C PRO A 252 18.80 -8.33 29.36
N ALA A 253 17.94 -7.71 28.53
CA ALA A 253 16.61 -8.22 28.25
C ALA A 253 16.66 -9.64 27.66
N THR A 254 17.46 -9.83 26.60
CA THR A 254 17.62 -11.15 25.96
C THR A 254 18.27 -12.16 26.91
N VAL A 255 19.19 -11.72 27.78
CA VAL A 255 19.82 -12.59 28.80
C VAL A 255 18.86 -13.03 29.88
N MET A 256 17.89 -12.18 30.25
CA MET A 256 16.83 -12.49 31.20
C MET A 256 15.66 -13.25 30.57
N ASP A 257 15.84 -13.81 29.36
CA ASP A 257 14.81 -14.53 28.60
C ASP A 257 13.57 -13.67 28.27
N HIS A 258 13.76 -12.35 28.19
CA HIS A 258 12.74 -11.39 27.83
C HIS A 258 12.98 -10.78 26.44
N GLY A 259 11.87 -10.37 25.84
CA GLY A 259 11.89 -9.64 24.59
C GLY A 259 12.07 -10.50 23.35
N PRO A 260 12.27 -9.84 22.21
CA PRO A 260 11.94 -10.38 20.89
C PRO A 260 13.00 -11.28 20.29
N PHE A 261 14.21 -11.28 20.82
CA PHE A 261 15.26 -12.17 20.33
C PHE A 261 15.14 -13.58 20.90
N VAL A 262 14.28 -13.81 21.91
CA VAL A 262 14.08 -15.14 22.48
C VAL A 262 13.25 -16.01 21.52
N SER A 263 13.80 -17.17 21.15
CA SER A 263 13.20 -18.06 20.15
C SER A 263 13.12 -19.53 20.61
N GLY A 264 13.30 -19.81 21.90
CA GLY A 264 13.33 -21.15 22.48
C GLY A 264 14.59 -21.98 22.13
N VAL A 265 15.31 -21.61 21.07
CA VAL A 265 16.59 -22.18 20.67
C VAL A 265 17.68 -21.14 20.85
N LEU A 266 18.60 -21.41 21.78
CA LEU A 266 19.62 -20.44 22.20
C LEU A 266 20.44 -19.84 21.04
N HIS A 267 20.83 -20.67 20.09
CA HIS A 267 21.64 -20.24 18.95
C HIS A 267 20.92 -19.20 18.07
N HIS A 268 19.61 -19.35 17.87
CA HIS A 268 18.81 -18.40 17.10
C HIS A 268 18.66 -17.06 17.83
N SER A 269 18.50 -17.10 19.16
CA SER A 269 18.45 -15.89 19.97
C SER A 269 19.76 -15.10 19.94
N LEU A 270 20.90 -15.80 20.02
CA LEU A 270 22.23 -15.22 19.91
C LEU A 270 22.48 -14.58 18.54
N LEU A 271 22.08 -15.27 17.48
CA LEU A 271 22.28 -14.80 16.11
C LEU A 271 21.44 -13.54 15.82
N SER A 272 20.21 -13.49 16.32
CA SER A 272 19.35 -12.32 16.13
C SER A 272 19.87 -11.11 16.90
N LEU A 273 20.28 -11.30 18.16
CA LEU A 273 20.88 -10.25 18.99
C LEU A 273 22.20 -9.73 18.40
N SER A 274 23.08 -10.62 17.94
CA SER A 274 24.37 -10.23 17.36
C SER A 274 24.22 -9.48 16.05
N THR A 275 23.29 -9.91 15.18
CA THR A 275 22.93 -9.20 13.95
C THR A 275 22.41 -7.80 14.25
N TYR A 276 21.52 -7.68 15.25
CA TYR A 276 20.99 -6.39 15.68
C TYR A 276 22.08 -5.43 16.17
N LEU A 277 22.98 -5.93 17.03
CA LEU A 277 24.09 -5.14 17.58
C LEU A 277 25.08 -4.71 16.49
N ALA A 278 25.37 -5.58 15.52
CA ALA A 278 26.24 -5.26 14.39
C ALA A 278 25.68 -4.10 13.56
N ILE A 279 24.40 -4.20 13.17
CA ILE A 279 23.72 -3.17 12.37
C ILE A 279 23.66 -1.85 13.15
N SER A 280 23.28 -1.90 14.42
CA SER A 280 23.17 -0.72 15.30
C SER A 280 24.50 0.02 15.42
N SER A 281 25.60 -0.72 15.52
CA SER A 281 26.95 -0.16 15.68
C SER A 281 27.46 0.48 14.39
N ILE A 282 27.29 -0.20 13.25
CA ILE A 282 27.65 0.35 11.93
C ILE A 282 26.85 1.61 11.65
N LEU A 283 25.54 1.60 11.94
CA LEU A 283 24.67 2.75 11.77
C LEU A 283 25.10 3.92 12.66
N ALA A 284 25.38 3.67 13.95
CA ALA A 284 25.85 4.70 14.87
C ALA A 284 27.13 5.39 14.37
N TRP A 285 28.02 4.65 13.72
CA TRP A 285 29.28 5.18 13.20
C TRP A 285 29.17 5.91 11.87
N VAL A 286 28.38 5.40 10.93
CA VAL A 286 28.09 6.13 9.68
C VAL A 286 27.47 7.49 10.01
N LEU A 287 26.65 7.52 11.06
CA LEU A 287 26.10 8.75 11.59
C LEU A 287 27.09 9.57 12.41
N ALA A 288 28.25 9.02 12.82
CA ALA A 288 29.29 9.61 13.68
C ALA A 288 30.29 10.54 12.96
N THR A 289 30.51 10.34 11.66
CA THR A 289 31.61 10.98 10.93
C THR A 289 31.33 12.44 10.53
N GLU A 290 32.38 13.28 10.55
CA GLU A 290 32.38 14.66 10.05
C GLU A 290 32.62 14.74 8.54
N GLU A 291 32.14 15.83 7.94
CA GLU A 291 32.11 16.08 6.51
C GLU A 291 33.51 16.34 5.94
N ASP A 292 34.04 15.43 5.11
CA ASP A 292 35.29 15.64 4.37
C ASP A 292 35.01 16.46 3.09
N PRO A 293 35.55 17.68 2.89
CA PRO A 293 35.23 18.50 1.71
C PRO A 293 35.87 18.01 0.40
N GLY A 294 36.91 17.18 0.45
CA GLY A 294 37.81 16.93 -0.69
C GLY A 294 37.38 15.92 -1.77
N LEU A 295 36.17 15.37 -1.71
CA LEU A 295 35.72 14.25 -2.59
C LEU A 295 34.36 14.50 -3.26
N ALA A 296 34.07 15.77 -3.56
CA ALA A 296 32.76 16.25 -4.02
C ALA A 296 32.27 15.69 -5.37
N GLU A 297 33.15 15.48 -6.35
CA GLU A 297 32.72 15.24 -7.73
C GLU A 297 32.50 13.77 -8.10
N SER A 298 32.95 12.79 -7.29
CA SER A 298 33.02 11.38 -7.72
C SER A 298 31.86 10.48 -7.28
N TYR A 299 30.87 11.01 -6.53
CA TYR A 299 30.00 10.17 -5.69
C TYR A 299 28.48 10.38 -5.90
N VAL A 300 28.05 10.67 -7.13
CA VAL A 300 26.61 10.62 -7.50
C VAL A 300 26.08 9.17 -7.42
N TRP A 301 26.92 8.18 -7.72
CA TRP A 301 26.54 6.76 -7.78
C TRP A 301 26.57 6.03 -6.43
N THR A 302 27.20 6.58 -5.40
CA THR A 302 27.38 5.90 -4.09
C THR A 302 26.09 5.45 -3.44
N PRO A 303 25.04 6.29 -3.33
CA PRO A 303 23.77 5.84 -2.74
C PRO A 303 23.18 4.67 -3.52
N ILE A 304 23.27 4.70 -4.86
CA ILE A 304 22.75 3.66 -5.74
C ILE A 304 23.54 2.36 -5.57
N LEU A 305 24.87 2.42 -5.50
CA LEU A 305 25.72 1.25 -5.27
C LEU A 305 25.47 0.61 -3.90
N ILE A 306 25.26 1.44 -2.86
CA ILE A 306 24.89 0.97 -1.52
C ILE A 306 23.52 0.28 -1.55
N LEU A 307 22.54 0.88 -2.21
CA LEU A 307 21.21 0.29 -2.37
C LEU A 307 21.29 -1.08 -3.08
N LEU A 308 22.05 -1.16 -4.18
CA LEU A 308 22.24 -2.41 -4.93
C LEU A 308 22.93 -3.49 -4.08
N ALA A 309 23.95 -3.13 -3.32
CA ALA A 309 24.64 -4.07 -2.44
C ALA A 309 23.72 -4.59 -1.30
N CYS A 310 22.98 -3.69 -0.63
CA CYS A 310 22.05 -4.07 0.43
C CYS A 310 20.85 -4.87 -0.09
N MET A 311 20.34 -4.53 -1.28
CA MET A 311 19.31 -5.30 -1.99
C MET A 311 19.80 -6.69 -2.36
N SER A 312 21.01 -6.82 -2.92
CA SER A 312 21.58 -8.11 -3.28
C SER A 312 21.74 -9.01 -2.06
N LEU A 313 22.19 -8.45 -0.93
CA LEU A 313 22.33 -9.18 0.33
C LEU A 313 20.97 -9.57 0.92
N THR A 314 19.97 -8.69 0.83
CA THR A 314 18.58 -8.96 1.26
C THR A 314 17.95 -10.08 0.45
N VAL A 315 18.07 -10.03 -0.88
CA VAL A 315 17.55 -11.06 -1.79
C VAL A 315 18.29 -12.38 -1.59
N GLY A 316 19.62 -12.34 -1.41
CA GLY A 316 20.41 -13.53 -1.08
C GLY A 316 20.00 -14.18 0.24
N ALA A 317 19.78 -13.38 1.29
CA ALA A 317 19.31 -13.88 2.59
C ALA A 317 17.89 -14.44 2.51
N TRP A 318 16.98 -13.76 1.81
CA TRP A 318 15.63 -14.26 1.55
C TRP A 318 15.65 -15.58 0.79
N GLY A 319 16.45 -15.67 -0.29
CA GLY A 319 16.60 -16.89 -1.08
C GLY A 319 17.16 -18.05 -0.26
N TRP A 320 18.18 -17.80 0.56
CA TRP A 320 18.77 -18.82 1.43
C TRP A 320 17.78 -19.32 2.50
N ILE A 321 17.06 -18.42 3.17
CA ILE A 321 16.06 -18.79 4.18
C ILE A 321 14.88 -19.53 3.55
N THR A 322 14.43 -19.10 2.37
CA THR A 322 13.36 -19.77 1.63
C THR A 322 13.78 -21.19 1.26
N TYR A 323 14.99 -21.35 0.73
CA TYR A 323 15.55 -22.67 0.40
C TYR A 323 15.69 -23.58 1.62
N ASP A 324 16.24 -23.08 2.74
CA ASP A 324 16.39 -23.86 3.98
C ASP A 324 15.02 -24.25 4.56
N THR A 325 14.04 -23.34 4.53
CA THR A 325 12.67 -23.60 5.00
C THR A 325 11.98 -24.66 4.15
N GLU A 326 12.10 -24.58 2.82
CA GLU A 326 11.54 -25.56 1.89
C GLU A 326 12.19 -26.93 2.05
N ALA A 327 13.52 -26.98 2.17
CA ALA A 327 14.26 -28.22 2.40
C ALA A 327 13.82 -28.92 3.71
N ARG A 328 13.73 -28.17 4.82
CA ARG A 328 13.25 -28.72 6.11
C ARG A 328 11.80 -29.15 6.06
N THR A 329 10.95 -28.42 5.35
CA THR A 329 9.53 -28.76 5.18
C THR A 329 9.37 -30.08 4.43
N SER A 330 10.11 -30.24 3.33
CA SER A 330 10.15 -31.50 2.57
C SER A 330 10.67 -32.66 3.41
N GLU A 331 11.75 -32.46 4.17
CA GLU A 331 12.31 -33.52 5.02
C GLU A 331 11.34 -33.95 6.13
N ARG A 332 10.68 -32.98 6.79
CA ARG A 332 9.67 -33.27 7.82
C ARG A 332 8.46 -34.00 7.23
N PHE A 333 7.99 -33.59 6.05
CA PHE A 333 6.90 -34.26 5.35
C PHE A 333 7.26 -35.70 4.97
N GLN A 334 8.47 -35.94 4.44
CA GLN A 334 8.95 -37.28 4.12
C GLN A 334 9.00 -38.18 5.37
N ARG A 335 9.52 -37.67 6.50
CA ARG A 335 9.50 -38.40 7.77
C ARG A 335 8.08 -38.76 8.22
N ALA A 336 7.12 -37.84 8.06
CA ALA A 336 5.72 -38.11 8.38
C ALA A 336 5.11 -39.19 7.46
N ALA A 337 5.38 -39.13 6.16
CA ALA A 337 4.94 -40.14 5.21
C ALA A 337 5.56 -41.52 5.51
N ASP A 338 6.88 -41.59 5.72
CA ASP A 338 7.58 -42.82 6.11
C ASP A 338 7.01 -43.43 7.39
N ASN A 339 6.68 -42.61 8.39
CA ASN A 339 6.01 -43.07 9.61
C ASN A 339 4.62 -43.68 9.32
N VAL A 340 3.84 -43.09 8.41
CA VAL A 340 2.55 -43.64 7.98
C VAL A 340 2.73 -45.01 7.33
N ARG A 341 3.63 -45.14 6.34
CA ARG A 341 3.93 -46.43 5.70
C ARG A 341 4.33 -47.49 6.71
N GLU A 342 5.25 -47.14 7.61
CA GLU A 342 5.82 -48.12 8.53
C GLU A 342 4.81 -48.57 9.59
N THR A 343 3.95 -47.65 10.04
CA THR A 343 2.84 -47.99 10.95
C THR A 343 1.85 -48.96 10.28
N VAL A 344 1.48 -48.73 9.01
CA VAL A 344 0.60 -49.65 8.27
C VAL A 344 1.28 -51.01 8.06
N ARG A 345 2.55 -51.02 7.62
CA ARG A 345 3.32 -52.24 7.38
C ARG A 345 3.40 -53.12 8.62
N LEU A 346 3.86 -52.56 9.75
CA LEU A 346 3.98 -53.28 11.02
C LEU A 346 2.62 -53.81 11.49
N ARG A 347 1.53 -53.08 11.22
CA ARG A 347 0.19 -53.55 11.56
C ARG A 347 -0.26 -54.74 10.71
N MET A 348 -0.04 -54.68 9.40
CA MET A 348 -0.38 -55.77 8.48
C MET A 348 0.37 -57.05 8.85
N GLU A 349 1.65 -56.97 9.17
CA GLU A 349 2.46 -58.12 9.64
C GLU A 349 1.91 -58.74 10.94
N GLY A 350 1.34 -57.91 11.82
CA GLY A 350 0.62 -58.38 13.00
C GLY A 350 -0.61 -59.22 12.65
N TYR A 351 -1.42 -58.79 11.67
CA TYR A 351 -2.59 -59.55 11.22
C TYR A 351 -2.21 -60.83 10.47
N GLU A 352 -1.12 -60.82 9.70
CA GLU A 352 -0.57 -62.02 9.08
C GLU A 352 -0.14 -63.06 10.13
N SER A 353 0.48 -62.60 11.21
CA SER A 353 0.84 -63.45 12.35
C SER A 353 -0.39 -64.07 13.01
N LEU A 354 -1.48 -63.31 13.14
CA LEU A 354 -2.77 -63.81 13.67
C LEU A 354 -3.37 -64.91 12.77
N LEU A 355 -3.35 -64.71 11.44
CA LEU A 355 -3.81 -65.73 10.47
C LEU A 355 -2.97 -67.00 10.51
N ARG A 356 -1.64 -66.87 10.66
CA ARG A 356 -0.72 -68.01 10.80
C ARG A 356 -0.94 -68.77 12.11
N ALA A 357 -1.25 -68.06 13.20
CA ALA A 357 -1.62 -68.70 14.47
C ALA A 357 -2.90 -69.53 14.33
N GLY A 358 -3.91 -69.02 13.61
CA GLY A 358 -5.14 -69.74 13.33
C GLY A 358 -4.92 -71.00 12.49
N THR A 359 -4.05 -70.96 11.47
CA THR A 359 -3.72 -72.16 10.68
C THR A 359 -2.92 -73.17 11.49
N ALA A 360 -2.01 -72.73 12.36
CA ALA A 360 -1.22 -73.61 13.21
C ALA A 360 -2.08 -74.46 14.17
N LEU A 361 -3.25 -73.97 14.57
CA LEU A 361 -4.22 -74.75 15.35
C LEU A 361 -4.74 -75.96 14.56
N PHE A 362 -5.07 -75.76 13.28
CA PHE A 362 -5.51 -76.86 12.41
C PHE A 362 -4.39 -77.84 12.07
N ASP A 363 -3.13 -77.37 12.03
CA ASP A 363 -1.98 -78.26 11.85
C ASP A 363 -1.72 -79.13 13.10
N ALA A 364 -2.02 -78.60 14.29
CA ALA A 364 -1.79 -79.28 15.57
C ALA A 364 -2.91 -80.26 15.97
N SER A 365 -4.17 -79.98 15.59
CA SER A 365 -5.35 -80.76 15.95
C SER A 365 -5.90 -81.56 14.77
N ARG A 366 -6.28 -82.83 14.96
CA ARG A 366 -6.84 -83.68 13.89
C ARG A 366 -8.22 -83.22 13.38
N SER A 367 -8.96 -82.51 14.22
CA SER A 367 -10.22 -81.86 13.91
C SER A 367 -10.44 -80.74 14.90
N VAL A 368 -10.73 -79.53 14.41
CA VAL A 368 -11.01 -78.38 15.28
C VAL A 368 -12.53 -78.22 15.41
N GLU A 369 -13.04 -78.47 16.62
CA GLU A 369 -14.45 -78.26 16.94
C GLU A 369 -14.76 -76.79 17.20
N ARG A 370 -16.06 -76.41 17.18
CA ARG A 370 -16.49 -75.01 17.39
C ARG A 370 -16.04 -74.45 18.73
N ASP A 371 -16.11 -75.24 19.81
CA ASP A 371 -15.75 -74.79 21.16
C ASP A 371 -14.25 -74.55 21.29
N GLU A 372 -13.42 -75.40 20.65
CA GLU A 372 -11.96 -75.23 20.58
C GLU A 372 -11.58 -73.96 19.81
N TRP A 373 -12.22 -73.72 18.65
CA TRP A 373 -12.03 -72.48 17.88
C TRP A 373 -12.42 -71.23 18.69
N THR A 374 -13.55 -71.30 19.40
CA THR A 374 -14.06 -70.18 20.21
C THR A 374 -13.10 -69.85 21.36
N GLN A 375 -12.61 -70.86 22.07
CA GLN A 375 -11.64 -70.66 23.15
C GLN A 375 -10.30 -70.12 22.64
N PHE A 376 -9.83 -70.62 21.49
CA PHE A 376 -8.60 -70.13 20.86
C PHE A 376 -8.69 -68.64 20.50
N ILE A 377 -9.77 -68.23 19.81
CA ILE A 377 -9.97 -66.82 19.42
C ILE A 377 -10.19 -65.93 20.65
N ALA A 378 -10.91 -66.40 21.67
CA ALA A 378 -11.07 -65.67 22.92
C ALA A 378 -9.73 -65.42 23.63
N GLY A 379 -8.82 -66.41 23.61
CA GLY A 379 -7.48 -66.29 24.20
C GLY A 379 -6.55 -65.31 23.46
N LEU A 380 -6.83 -65.01 22.19
CA LEU A 380 -6.07 -64.05 21.38
C LEU A 380 -6.50 -62.59 21.61
N ASP A 381 -7.60 -62.38 22.32
CA ASP A 381 -8.20 -61.06 22.61
C ASP A 381 -8.21 -60.12 21.37
N VAL A 382 -8.77 -60.65 20.29
CA VAL A 382 -8.73 -60.02 18.96
C VAL A 382 -9.33 -58.60 18.97
N THR A 383 -10.33 -58.37 19.83
CA THR A 383 -11.00 -57.07 19.96
C THR A 383 -10.12 -55.97 20.53
N THR A 384 -9.17 -56.27 21.42
CA THR A 384 -8.29 -55.24 22.02
C THR A 384 -6.92 -55.21 21.36
N GLN A 385 -6.33 -56.37 21.04
CA GLN A 385 -4.97 -56.45 20.49
C GLN A 385 -4.92 -56.16 19.00
N TYR A 386 -6.03 -56.41 18.28
CA TYR A 386 -6.14 -56.31 16.83
C TYR A 386 -7.29 -55.38 16.37
N PRO A 387 -7.31 -54.08 16.76
CA PRO A 387 -8.27 -53.10 16.24
C PRO A 387 -8.41 -53.13 14.72
N GLY A 388 -9.65 -53.00 14.23
CA GLY A 388 -9.99 -53.09 12.80
C GLY A 388 -10.36 -54.49 12.30
N VAL A 389 -10.08 -55.54 13.09
CA VAL A 389 -10.51 -56.91 12.80
C VAL A 389 -11.95 -57.11 13.27
N LEU A 390 -12.84 -57.52 12.36
CA LEU A 390 -14.22 -57.86 12.72
C LEU A 390 -14.34 -59.22 13.41
N GLY A 391 -13.39 -60.11 13.15
CA GLY A 391 -13.33 -61.45 13.71
C GLY A 391 -12.35 -62.32 12.94
N VAL A 392 -12.10 -63.53 13.43
CA VAL A 392 -11.32 -64.54 12.71
C VAL A 392 -12.25 -65.70 12.40
N GLY A 393 -12.27 -66.09 11.12
CA GLY A 393 -13.16 -67.12 10.64
C GLY A 393 -12.44 -68.27 9.95
N PHE A 394 -13.18 -69.36 9.79
CA PHE A 394 -12.76 -70.51 9.00
C PHE A 394 -13.85 -70.82 7.97
N ALA A 395 -13.46 -70.81 6.70
CA ALA A 395 -14.30 -71.21 5.58
C ALA A 395 -13.90 -72.63 5.15
N ARG A 396 -14.83 -73.58 5.24
CA ARG A 396 -14.57 -74.98 4.87
C ARG A 396 -14.71 -75.13 3.37
N PHE A 397 -13.70 -75.70 2.73
CA PHE A 397 -13.71 -75.97 1.31
C PHE A 397 -14.49 -77.25 1.02
N ALA A 398 -15.33 -77.23 -0.02
CA ALA A 398 -16.11 -78.38 -0.47
C ALA A 398 -16.22 -78.40 -2.01
N PRO A 399 -15.81 -79.48 -2.69
CA PRO A 399 -16.10 -79.68 -4.11
C PRO A 399 -17.60 -79.91 -4.33
N ALA A 400 -18.10 -79.72 -5.56
CA ALA A 400 -19.53 -79.75 -5.89
C ALA A 400 -20.32 -80.95 -5.29
N GLY A 401 -19.73 -82.16 -5.26
CA GLY A 401 -20.36 -83.36 -4.71
C GLY A 401 -20.46 -83.42 -3.17
N ALA A 402 -19.71 -82.58 -2.44
CA ALA A 402 -19.63 -82.58 -0.97
C ALA A 402 -20.52 -81.52 -0.30
N VAL A 403 -21.11 -80.60 -1.07
CA VAL A 403 -21.94 -79.49 -0.55
C VAL A 403 -23.21 -80.01 0.14
N ALA A 404 -23.79 -81.10 -0.34
CA ALA A 404 -24.97 -81.72 0.26
C ALA A 404 -24.71 -82.23 1.69
N ALA A 405 -23.48 -82.63 2.01
CA ALA A 405 -23.09 -82.99 3.38
C ALA A 405 -22.95 -81.73 4.25
N LEU A 406 -22.34 -80.68 3.72
CA LEU A 406 -22.16 -79.40 4.43
C LEU A 406 -23.50 -78.73 4.75
N ASN A 407 -24.47 -78.80 3.83
CA ASN A 407 -25.84 -78.29 4.02
C ASN A 407 -26.63 -78.98 5.14
N LYS A 408 -26.22 -80.19 5.58
CA LYS A 408 -26.81 -80.85 6.76
C LYS A 408 -26.32 -80.25 8.07
N GLU A 409 -25.11 -79.68 8.08
CA GLU A 409 -24.48 -79.07 9.26
C GLU A 409 -24.80 -77.57 9.36
N LEU A 410 -24.85 -76.87 8.23
CA LEU A 410 -25.05 -75.43 8.15
C LEU A 410 -25.67 -75.05 6.81
N ARG A 411 -26.69 -74.19 6.80
CA ARG A 411 -27.33 -73.72 5.56
C ARG A 411 -26.34 -72.90 4.72
N VAL A 412 -25.94 -73.41 3.56
CA VAL A 412 -25.05 -72.71 2.62
C VAL A 412 -25.86 -71.76 1.72
N TRP A 413 -25.42 -70.52 1.57
CA TRP A 413 -26.11 -69.51 0.74
C TRP A 413 -25.13 -68.50 0.12
N PRO A 414 -25.44 -67.88 -1.03
CA PRO A 414 -26.61 -68.12 -1.88
C PRO A 414 -26.53 -69.48 -2.61
N GLU A 415 -27.69 -70.12 -2.76
CA GLU A 415 -27.81 -71.36 -3.54
C GLU A 415 -27.36 -71.13 -4.99
N GLY A 416 -26.66 -72.10 -5.57
CA GLY A 416 -26.18 -72.02 -6.95
C GLY A 416 -25.32 -73.23 -7.30
N ASP A 417 -25.35 -73.64 -8.57
CA ASP A 417 -24.55 -74.73 -9.10
C ASP A 417 -23.14 -74.21 -9.41
N ARG A 418 -22.14 -74.66 -8.63
CA ARG A 418 -20.74 -74.21 -8.72
C ARG A 418 -19.81 -75.39 -8.55
N ASP A 419 -18.67 -75.37 -9.24
CA ASP A 419 -17.67 -76.44 -9.15
C ASP A 419 -16.99 -76.49 -7.77
N LEU A 420 -16.79 -75.31 -7.17
CA LEU A 420 -16.08 -75.10 -5.90
C LEU A 420 -16.93 -74.27 -4.95
N HIS A 421 -17.06 -74.73 -3.71
CA HIS A 421 -17.73 -74.03 -2.63
C HIS A 421 -16.81 -73.81 -1.44
N ALA A 422 -16.97 -72.68 -0.76
CA ALA A 422 -16.26 -72.40 0.48
C ALA A 422 -17.19 -71.69 1.47
N ALA A 423 -17.87 -72.47 2.32
CA ALA A 423 -18.85 -71.92 3.26
C ALA A 423 -18.21 -71.54 4.59
N VAL A 424 -18.58 -70.38 5.13
CA VAL A 424 -18.14 -69.91 6.45
C VAL A 424 -18.74 -70.79 7.56
N VAL A 425 -17.90 -71.54 8.27
CA VAL A 425 -18.33 -72.43 9.36
C VAL A 425 -18.11 -71.76 10.73
N TYR A 426 -16.97 -71.08 10.89
CA TYR A 426 -16.62 -70.33 12.09
C TYR A 426 -16.38 -68.86 11.76
N LEU A 427 -16.81 -67.96 12.63
CA LEU A 427 -16.43 -66.54 12.64
C LEU A 427 -16.64 -66.00 14.05
N GLU A 428 -15.54 -65.78 14.77
CA GLU A 428 -15.55 -65.34 16.17
C GLU A 428 -14.86 -63.97 16.30
N PRO A 429 -15.32 -63.06 17.19
CA PRO A 429 -16.40 -63.25 18.17
C PRO A 429 -17.79 -63.18 17.55
N ARG A 430 -18.75 -63.92 18.12
CA ARG A 430 -20.16 -63.81 17.77
C ARG A 430 -20.69 -62.39 18.03
N SER A 431 -20.99 -61.70 16.94
CA SER A 431 -21.68 -60.42 16.93
C SER A 431 -22.83 -60.50 15.94
N HIS A 432 -23.84 -59.65 16.12
CA HIS A 432 -24.96 -59.56 15.17
C HIS A 432 -24.51 -59.35 13.72
N ARG A 433 -23.35 -58.70 13.50
CA ARG A 433 -22.75 -58.54 12.17
C ARG A 433 -22.12 -59.81 11.63
N ASN A 434 -21.41 -60.56 12.49
CA ASN A 434 -20.70 -61.78 12.10
C ASN A 434 -21.65 -62.97 11.89
N GLU A 435 -22.79 -63.01 12.57
CA GLU A 435 -23.82 -64.05 12.36
C GLU A 435 -24.34 -64.05 10.92
N ALA A 436 -24.44 -62.89 10.28
CA ALA A 436 -24.85 -62.78 8.89
C ALA A 436 -23.82 -63.30 7.89
N ALA A 437 -22.59 -63.66 8.31
CA ALA A 437 -21.64 -64.31 7.41
C ALA A 437 -21.66 -65.84 7.52
N LEU A 438 -22.32 -66.40 8.55
CA LEU A 438 -22.35 -67.85 8.75
C LEU A 438 -23.14 -68.53 7.62
N GLY A 439 -22.56 -69.59 7.06
CA GLY A 439 -23.12 -70.31 5.92
C GLY A 439 -22.95 -69.58 4.58
N TYR A 440 -22.39 -68.38 4.57
CA TYR A 440 -22.13 -67.67 3.32
C TYR A 440 -21.08 -68.42 2.49
N ASP A 441 -21.40 -68.73 1.24
CA ASP A 441 -20.51 -69.33 0.26
C ASP A 441 -19.63 -68.24 -0.35
N MET A 442 -18.37 -68.18 0.08
CA MET A 442 -17.41 -67.16 -0.35
C MET A 442 -17.08 -67.24 -1.85
N MET A 443 -17.25 -68.40 -2.47
CA MET A 443 -16.98 -68.61 -3.91
C MET A 443 -18.05 -67.97 -4.81
N SER A 444 -19.16 -67.49 -4.23
CA SER A 444 -20.24 -66.83 -4.96
C SER A 444 -19.91 -65.42 -5.45
N GLU A 445 -18.91 -64.75 -4.85
CA GLU A 445 -18.48 -63.40 -5.23
C GLU A 445 -17.12 -63.46 -5.95
N PRO A 446 -16.97 -62.85 -7.15
CA PRO A 446 -15.77 -62.98 -7.98
C PRO A 446 -14.46 -62.56 -7.28
N THR A 447 -14.44 -61.44 -6.57
CA THR A 447 -13.21 -60.90 -5.95
C THR A 447 -12.70 -61.78 -4.82
N ARG A 448 -13.60 -62.35 -4.02
CA ARG A 448 -13.30 -63.36 -2.99
C ARG A 448 -12.79 -64.64 -3.61
N ARG A 449 -13.50 -65.15 -4.62
CA ARG A 449 -13.14 -66.36 -5.34
C ARG A 449 -11.73 -66.27 -5.92
N ASP A 450 -11.40 -65.17 -6.60
CA ASP A 450 -10.10 -65.00 -7.24
C ASP A 450 -8.97 -64.97 -6.19
N ALA A 451 -9.18 -64.29 -5.05
CA ALA A 451 -8.23 -64.26 -3.95
C ALA A 451 -8.05 -65.64 -3.28
N MET A 452 -9.14 -66.39 -3.08
CA MET A 452 -9.10 -67.74 -2.48
C MET A 452 -8.45 -68.75 -3.41
N VAL A 453 -8.71 -68.69 -4.72
CA VAL A 453 -8.05 -69.51 -5.73
C VAL A 453 -6.55 -69.19 -5.78
N ALA A 454 -6.18 -67.91 -5.74
CA ALA A 454 -4.78 -67.49 -5.69
C ALA A 454 -4.07 -67.98 -4.42
N ALA A 455 -4.75 -67.92 -3.25
CA ALA A 455 -4.23 -68.47 -2.00
C ALA A 455 -4.05 -70.00 -2.07
N MET A 456 -5.03 -70.71 -2.62
CA MET A 456 -4.99 -72.16 -2.82
C MET A 456 -3.85 -72.59 -3.74
N GLN A 457 -3.65 -71.90 -4.86
CA GLN A 457 -2.61 -72.26 -5.84
C GLN A 457 -1.20 -71.94 -5.33
N SER A 458 -1.04 -70.80 -4.64
CA SER A 458 0.26 -70.34 -4.15
C SER A 458 0.67 -70.99 -2.82
N GLY A 459 -0.30 -71.45 -2.03
CA GLY A 459 -0.07 -71.86 -0.63
C GLY A 459 0.30 -70.69 0.29
N LYS A 460 0.13 -69.45 -0.17
CA LYS A 460 0.56 -68.23 0.51
C LYS A 460 -0.63 -67.39 0.97
N LEU A 461 -0.39 -66.56 1.99
CA LEU A 461 -1.37 -65.62 2.49
C LEU A 461 -1.72 -64.60 1.40
N THR A 462 -3.01 -64.45 1.10
CA THR A 462 -3.49 -63.60 0.01
C THR A 462 -4.65 -62.72 0.51
N ALA A 463 -4.58 -61.42 0.28
CA ALA A 463 -5.68 -60.49 0.50
C ALA A 463 -6.64 -60.46 -0.71
N SER A 464 -7.86 -60.00 -0.53
CA SER A 464 -8.79 -59.72 -1.62
C SER A 464 -8.60 -58.31 -2.15
N GLY A 465 -9.13 -58.06 -3.35
CA GLY A 465 -9.49 -56.70 -3.75
C GLY A 465 -10.58 -56.11 -2.84
N PRO A 466 -10.90 -54.82 -3.02
CA PRO A 466 -11.98 -54.16 -2.29
C PRO A 466 -13.33 -54.82 -2.59
N ILE A 467 -14.06 -55.16 -1.54
CA ILE A 467 -15.37 -55.81 -1.57
C ILE A 467 -16.32 -55.12 -0.59
N THR A 468 -17.62 -55.30 -0.79
CA THR A 468 -18.60 -55.05 0.28
C THR A 468 -18.72 -56.32 1.12
N LEU A 469 -18.47 -56.20 2.42
CA LEU A 469 -18.60 -57.33 3.35
C LEU A 469 -20.08 -57.69 3.55
N VAL A 470 -20.37 -58.97 3.76
CA VAL A 470 -21.73 -59.44 4.06
C VAL A 470 -22.20 -58.89 5.44
N GLN A 471 -21.23 -58.62 6.30
CA GLN A 471 -21.37 -58.04 7.63
C GLN A 471 -21.80 -56.54 7.61
N GLU A 472 -21.91 -55.90 6.43
CA GLU A 472 -22.43 -54.52 6.27
C GLU A 472 -23.96 -54.48 6.29
N ILE A 473 -24.55 -54.87 7.42
CA ILE A 473 -26.00 -55.01 7.61
C ILE A 473 -26.66 -53.67 8.01
N ALA A 474 -25.91 -52.76 8.67
CA ALA A 474 -26.42 -51.48 9.17
C ALA A 474 -25.35 -50.38 9.15
N GLY A 475 -25.72 -49.18 8.66
CA GLY A 475 -24.86 -48.00 8.53
C GLY A 475 -24.41 -47.72 7.07
N PRO A 476 -23.59 -46.67 6.84
CA PRO A 476 -23.00 -46.42 5.53
C PRO A 476 -22.02 -47.55 5.18
N LYS A 477 -22.27 -48.20 4.04
CA LYS A 477 -21.43 -49.31 3.55
C LYS A 477 -20.02 -48.80 3.25
N GLN A 478 -19.01 -49.46 3.79
CA GLN A 478 -17.60 -49.14 3.54
C GLN A 478 -16.98 -50.17 2.60
N ALA A 479 -15.89 -49.79 1.95
CA ALA A 479 -15.02 -50.77 1.32
C ALA A 479 -14.39 -51.64 2.42
N GLY A 480 -14.39 -52.95 2.21
CA GLY A 480 -13.69 -53.91 3.05
C GLY A 480 -12.83 -54.84 2.19
N PHE A 481 -12.08 -55.70 2.85
CA PHE A 481 -11.31 -56.75 2.19
C PHE A 481 -11.17 -57.95 3.14
N LEU A 482 -10.79 -59.09 2.58
CA LEU A 482 -10.53 -60.32 3.32
C LEU A 482 -9.08 -60.72 3.14
N MET A 483 -8.45 -61.26 4.18
CA MET A 483 -7.15 -61.94 4.06
C MET A 483 -7.36 -63.43 4.31
N PHE A 484 -6.81 -64.26 3.43
CA PHE A 484 -6.96 -65.72 3.44
C PHE A 484 -5.63 -66.40 3.65
N ASN A 485 -5.61 -67.40 4.54
CA ASN A 485 -4.50 -68.32 4.70
C ASN A 485 -5.01 -69.76 4.52
N PRO A 486 -4.54 -70.50 3.50
CA PRO A 486 -5.05 -71.84 3.20
C PRO A 486 -4.60 -72.85 4.25
N VAL A 487 -5.51 -73.77 4.62
CA VAL A 487 -5.26 -74.88 5.53
C VAL A 487 -5.28 -76.18 4.73
N TYR A 488 -4.20 -76.96 4.85
CA TYR A 488 -4.08 -78.26 4.18
C TYR A 488 -4.06 -79.40 5.19
N HIS A 489 -4.73 -80.49 4.87
CA HIS A 489 -4.56 -81.75 5.59
C HIS A 489 -3.83 -82.76 4.70
N ASN A 490 -3.06 -83.64 5.33
CA ASN A 490 -2.48 -84.77 4.61
C ASN A 490 -3.53 -85.89 4.52
N ASN A 491 -3.87 -86.31 3.30
CA ASN A 491 -4.73 -87.47 3.11
C ASN A 491 -3.99 -88.77 3.46
N ALA A 492 -4.71 -89.90 3.49
CA ALA A 492 -4.14 -91.21 3.84
C ALA A 492 -2.99 -91.67 2.90
N ALA A 493 -2.85 -91.05 1.72
CA ALA A 493 -1.78 -91.28 0.76
C ALA A 493 -0.62 -90.25 0.89
N GLY A 494 -0.63 -89.38 1.90
CA GLY A 494 0.41 -88.38 2.16
C GLY A 494 0.36 -87.14 1.27
N HIS A 495 -0.67 -86.98 0.43
CA HIS A 495 -0.84 -85.78 -0.40
C HIS A 495 -1.57 -84.68 0.38
N ARG A 496 -1.13 -83.43 0.21
CA ARG A 496 -1.79 -82.25 0.79
C ARG A 496 -3.09 -81.96 0.05
N GLU A 497 -4.20 -82.05 0.76
CA GLU A 497 -5.54 -81.71 0.30
C GLU A 497 -6.01 -80.45 1.02
N LEU A 498 -6.65 -79.53 0.29
CA LEU A 498 -7.15 -78.28 0.86
C LEU A 498 -8.36 -78.59 1.77
N HIS A 499 -8.22 -78.28 3.05
CA HIS A 499 -9.30 -78.44 4.03
C HIS A 499 -10.19 -77.19 4.12
N GLY A 500 -9.60 -76.00 3.97
CA GLY A 500 -10.33 -74.74 4.03
C GLY A 500 -9.39 -73.54 4.14
N PHE A 501 -9.94 -72.40 4.56
CA PHE A 501 -9.19 -71.15 4.72
C PHE A 501 -9.48 -70.54 6.07
N VAL A 502 -8.43 -70.22 6.81
CA VAL A 502 -8.53 -69.26 7.91
C VAL A 502 -8.54 -67.87 7.29
N TYR A 503 -9.47 -67.02 7.71
CA TYR A 503 -9.64 -65.71 7.11
C TYR A 503 -9.98 -64.63 8.14
N ILE A 504 -9.67 -63.39 7.78
CA ILE A 504 -10.05 -62.20 8.57
C ILE A 504 -10.79 -61.21 7.66
N PRO A 505 -12.01 -60.75 8.03
CA PRO A 505 -12.69 -59.64 7.39
C PRO A 505 -12.28 -58.30 8.01
N PHE A 506 -11.91 -57.35 7.14
CA PHE A 506 -11.55 -55.98 7.51
C PHE A 506 -12.52 -54.98 6.90
N ARG A 507 -12.98 -54.03 7.72
CA ARG A 507 -13.62 -52.80 7.25
C ARG A 507 -12.56 -51.73 7.16
N MET A 508 -12.42 -51.10 5.99
CA MET A 508 -11.28 -50.24 5.75
C MET A 508 -11.29 -48.98 6.64
N GLY A 509 -12.48 -48.42 6.93
CA GLY A 509 -12.62 -47.29 7.85
C GLY A 509 -12.19 -47.65 9.26
N ASP A 510 -12.75 -48.73 9.81
CA ASP A 510 -12.45 -49.21 11.17
C ASP A 510 -10.98 -49.62 11.32
N LEU A 511 -10.38 -50.21 10.28
CA LEU A 511 -8.95 -50.54 10.24
C LEU A 511 -8.07 -49.30 10.34
N MET A 512 -8.34 -48.29 9.50
CA MET A 512 -7.53 -47.07 9.48
C MET A 512 -7.73 -46.23 10.74
N GLU A 513 -8.93 -46.19 11.31
CA GLU A 513 -9.20 -45.61 12.62
C GLU A 513 -8.48 -46.38 13.75
N GLY A 514 -8.41 -47.71 13.66
CA GLY A 514 -7.67 -48.55 14.59
C GLY A 514 -6.15 -48.37 14.54
N ILE A 515 -5.59 -48.14 13.34
CA ILE A 515 -4.15 -47.93 13.13
C ILE A 515 -3.73 -46.55 13.62
N PHE A 516 -4.48 -45.51 13.25
CA PHE A 516 -4.04 -44.13 13.44
C PHE A 516 -4.83 -43.35 14.48
N GLY A 517 -6.08 -43.72 14.78
CA GLY A 517 -6.99 -42.94 15.62
C GLY A 517 -7.05 -41.47 15.18
N ASN A 518 -6.59 -40.58 16.07
CA ASN A 518 -6.47 -39.13 15.80
C ASN A 518 -5.07 -38.69 15.34
N GLY A 519 -4.19 -39.61 14.95
CA GLY A 519 -2.78 -39.35 14.60
C GLY A 519 -2.57 -38.67 13.24
N LEU A 520 -3.53 -38.75 12.32
CA LEU A 520 -3.47 -38.16 10.97
C LEU A 520 -3.96 -36.69 10.95
N ARG A 521 -3.47 -35.83 11.85
CA ARG A 521 -3.85 -34.40 11.88
C ARG A 521 -3.07 -33.55 10.88
N GLU A 522 -1.76 -33.79 10.79
CA GLU A 522 -0.86 -33.04 9.89
C GLU A 522 -0.87 -33.59 8.46
N VAL A 523 -1.27 -34.84 8.25
CA VAL A 523 -1.28 -35.48 6.94
C VAL A 523 -2.62 -36.13 6.61
N ARG A 524 -3.01 -36.04 5.35
CA ARG A 524 -4.11 -36.78 4.74
C ARG A 524 -3.57 -38.05 4.09
N LEU A 525 -4.26 -39.16 4.29
CA LEU A 525 -3.94 -40.46 3.72
C LEU A 525 -5.07 -40.93 2.80
N ASP A 526 -4.73 -41.22 1.55
CA ASP A 526 -5.60 -41.91 0.60
C ASP A 526 -4.98 -43.28 0.28
N VAL A 527 -5.76 -44.35 0.36
CA VAL A 527 -5.30 -45.73 0.17
C VAL A 527 -5.98 -46.35 -1.05
N TYR A 528 -5.17 -46.83 -1.99
CA TYR A 528 -5.61 -47.46 -3.23
C TYR A 528 -5.15 -48.92 -3.30
N PHE A 529 -5.99 -49.77 -3.91
CA PHE A 529 -5.62 -51.15 -4.19
C PHE A 529 -4.63 -51.21 -5.37
N GLN A 530 -3.47 -51.85 -5.17
CA GLN A 530 -2.35 -51.98 -6.11
C GLN A 530 -1.66 -50.66 -6.49
N ASP A 531 -2.38 -49.75 -7.12
CA ASP A 531 -1.85 -48.47 -7.65
C ASP A 531 -2.88 -47.34 -7.52
N THR A 532 -2.44 -46.10 -7.69
CA THR A 532 -3.25 -44.87 -7.68
C THR A 532 -4.35 -44.80 -8.73
N LYS A 533 -4.25 -45.60 -9.81
CA LYS A 533 -5.33 -45.81 -10.80
C LYS A 533 -6.33 -46.90 -10.40
N GLY A 534 -6.00 -47.66 -9.36
CA GLY A 534 -6.86 -48.69 -8.78
C GLY A 534 -8.01 -48.09 -7.99
N GLN A 535 -8.81 -48.96 -7.39
CA GLN A 535 -9.97 -48.54 -6.61
C GLN A 535 -9.56 -47.95 -5.26
N LEU A 536 -10.13 -46.78 -4.93
CA LEU A 536 -9.96 -46.13 -3.64
C LEU A 536 -10.60 -46.99 -2.53
N MET A 537 -9.80 -47.42 -1.57
CA MET A 537 -10.24 -48.21 -0.42
C MET A 537 -10.55 -47.32 0.78
N TYR A 538 -9.79 -46.25 0.99
CA TYR A 538 -9.98 -45.32 2.11
C TYR A 538 -9.45 -43.93 1.80
N THR A 539 -10.09 -42.92 2.39
CA THR A 539 -9.59 -41.55 2.47
C THR A 539 -9.80 -41.01 3.86
N SER A 540 -8.79 -40.34 4.41
CA SER A 540 -8.91 -39.63 5.68
C SER A 540 -9.50 -38.22 5.54
N ALA A 541 -9.89 -37.80 4.33
CA ALA A 541 -10.48 -36.49 4.08
C ALA A 541 -11.83 -36.33 4.79
N ARG A 542 -11.94 -35.37 5.70
CA ARG A 542 -13.21 -34.98 6.34
C ARG A 542 -13.77 -33.76 5.61
N SER A 543 -15.09 -33.65 5.44
CA SER A 543 -15.72 -32.42 4.95
C SER A 543 -15.27 -31.22 5.80
N GLY A 544 -14.53 -30.29 5.21
CA GLY A 544 -14.05 -29.07 5.88
C GLY A 544 -12.55 -29.02 6.24
N THR A 545 -11.76 -30.08 6.01
CA THR A 545 -10.30 -29.95 6.09
C THR A 545 -9.79 -29.20 4.87
N GLY A 546 -9.42 -27.93 5.05
CA GLY A 546 -8.92 -27.05 3.98
C GLY A 546 -7.79 -27.70 3.17
N GLN A 547 -7.80 -27.45 1.85
CA GLN A 547 -6.72 -27.88 0.96
C GLN A 547 -5.41 -27.22 1.40
N SER A 548 -4.34 -28.01 1.46
CA SER A 548 -3.00 -27.50 1.69
C SER A 548 -2.57 -26.62 0.51
N PHE A 549 -1.83 -25.55 0.81
CA PHE A 549 -1.20 -24.70 -0.19
C PHE A 549 0.12 -25.31 -0.73
N THR A 550 0.71 -26.26 0.00
CA THR A 550 1.95 -26.94 -0.43
C THR A 550 1.62 -28.10 -1.38
N ARG A 551 2.27 -28.13 -2.54
CA ARG A 551 2.14 -29.22 -3.54
C ARG A 551 3.11 -30.37 -3.25
N LEU A 552 3.16 -30.81 -2.01
CA LEU A 552 3.92 -32.00 -1.63
C LEU A 552 2.99 -33.21 -1.67
N SER A 553 3.48 -34.33 -2.19
CA SER A 553 2.79 -35.61 -2.15
C SER A 553 3.81 -36.72 -2.05
N SER A 554 3.53 -37.75 -1.27
CA SER A 554 4.36 -38.94 -1.19
C SER A 554 3.53 -40.16 -1.57
N LEU A 555 3.95 -40.88 -2.61
CA LEU A 555 3.37 -42.14 -3.02
C LEU A 555 4.25 -43.28 -2.52
N GLN A 556 3.69 -44.11 -1.66
CA GLN A 556 4.40 -45.21 -1.03
C GLN A 556 3.64 -46.52 -1.24
N TYR A 557 4.34 -47.64 -1.27
CA TYR A 557 3.74 -48.96 -1.44
C TYR A 557 3.95 -49.80 -0.19
N VAL A 558 2.89 -50.47 0.27
CA VAL A 558 2.94 -51.43 1.38
C VAL A 558 2.52 -52.81 0.86
N PRO A 559 3.34 -53.86 1.02
CA PRO A 559 2.92 -55.21 0.72
C PRO A 559 1.86 -55.68 1.72
N VAL A 560 0.84 -56.39 1.23
CA VAL A 560 -0.22 -56.98 2.05
C VAL A 560 -0.36 -58.43 1.66
N GLY A 561 0.07 -59.35 2.52
CA GLY A 561 0.18 -60.77 2.24
C GLY A 561 1.43 -61.17 1.46
N ASP A 562 1.63 -62.48 1.38
CA ASP A 562 2.84 -63.12 0.83
C ASP A 562 2.77 -63.32 -0.71
N ASN A 563 1.60 -63.08 -1.31
CA ASN A 563 1.30 -63.37 -2.72
C ASN A 563 1.42 -62.15 -3.66
N GLY A 564 2.24 -61.16 -3.29
CA GLY A 564 2.62 -60.04 -4.16
C GLY A 564 1.59 -58.91 -4.30
N GLN A 565 0.60 -58.85 -3.41
CA GLN A 565 -0.36 -57.75 -3.40
C GLN A 565 0.22 -56.55 -2.64
N SER A 566 -0.03 -55.35 -3.16
CA SER A 566 0.42 -54.11 -2.54
C SER A 566 -0.70 -53.09 -2.49
N TRP A 567 -0.63 -52.19 -1.51
CA TRP A 567 -1.45 -51.00 -1.47
C TRP A 567 -0.60 -49.77 -1.79
N ALA A 568 -1.17 -48.86 -2.55
CA ALA A 568 -0.61 -47.55 -2.82
C ALA A 568 -1.16 -46.56 -1.79
N LEU A 569 -0.28 -46.07 -0.92
CA LEU A 569 -0.54 -45.03 0.07
C LEU A 569 -0.14 -43.68 -0.52
N ASN A 570 -1.13 -42.83 -0.78
CA ASN A 570 -0.92 -41.47 -1.25
C ASN A 570 -1.10 -40.50 -0.09
N VAL A 571 0.00 -39.94 0.40
CA VAL A 571 0.05 -39.04 1.56
C VAL A 571 0.14 -37.61 1.07
N HIS A 572 -0.69 -36.73 1.63
CA HIS A 572 -0.74 -35.30 1.33
C HIS A 572 -0.65 -34.48 2.63
N PRO A 573 -0.02 -33.30 2.63
CA PRO A 573 -0.09 -32.39 3.77
C PRO A 573 -1.51 -31.84 3.95
N THR A 574 -1.87 -31.47 5.19
CA THR A 574 -3.12 -30.76 5.50
C THR A 574 -2.85 -29.28 5.74
N ALA A 575 -3.92 -28.46 5.78
CA ALA A 575 -3.81 -27.06 6.19
C ALA A 575 -3.21 -26.88 7.61
N LEU A 576 -3.31 -27.89 8.49
CA LEU A 576 -2.67 -27.86 9.81
C LEU A 576 -1.15 -28.05 9.72
N PHE A 577 -0.67 -28.86 8.78
CA PHE A 577 0.76 -28.97 8.50
C PHE A 577 1.32 -27.66 7.97
N ASP A 578 0.63 -27.04 7.00
CA ASP A 578 1.03 -25.72 6.48
C ASP A 578 1.04 -24.64 7.57
N ALA A 579 0.05 -24.62 8.46
CA ALA A 579 0.01 -23.68 9.59
C ALA A 579 1.17 -23.88 10.59
N SER A 580 1.80 -25.06 10.61
CA SER A 580 2.97 -25.35 11.43
C SER A 580 4.30 -24.97 10.75
N VAL A 581 4.27 -24.64 9.45
CA VAL A 581 5.44 -24.20 8.68
C VAL A 581 5.53 -22.69 8.75
N ASP A 582 6.64 -22.18 9.26
CA ASP A 582 6.86 -20.76 9.50
C ASP A 582 7.24 -20.00 8.22
N GLN A 583 6.35 -19.97 7.23
CA GLN A 583 6.56 -19.32 5.94
C GLN A 583 6.67 -17.79 6.05
N GLY A 584 6.19 -17.19 7.14
CA GLY A 584 6.24 -15.75 7.36
C GLY A 584 7.66 -15.20 7.53
N LYS A 585 8.60 -16.02 8.04
CA LYS A 585 9.98 -15.58 8.32
C LYS A 585 10.75 -15.14 7.08
N SER A 586 10.64 -15.86 5.97
CA SER A 586 11.36 -15.50 4.73
C SER A 586 10.80 -14.21 4.12
N PHE A 587 9.47 -14.12 3.97
CA PHE A 587 8.82 -12.92 3.45
C PHE A 587 9.14 -11.68 4.29
N LEU A 588 9.17 -11.84 5.60
CA LEU A 588 9.45 -10.71 6.49
C LEU A 588 10.91 -10.26 6.40
N VAL A 589 11.87 -11.17 6.20
CA VAL A 589 13.27 -10.81 5.91
C VAL A 589 13.37 -9.97 4.63
N LEU A 590 12.59 -10.29 3.60
CA LEU A 590 12.53 -9.49 2.37
C LEU A 590 11.98 -8.09 2.65
N VAL A 591 10.86 -7.97 3.38
CA VAL A 591 10.24 -6.67 3.71
C VAL A 591 11.16 -5.81 4.56
N MET A 592 11.70 -6.35 5.66
CA MET A 592 12.55 -5.59 6.58
C MET A 592 13.91 -5.27 5.98
N GLY A 593 14.53 -6.21 5.25
CA GLY A 593 15.78 -5.95 4.53
C GLY A 593 15.59 -4.87 3.45
N THR A 594 14.42 -4.83 2.80
CA THR A 594 14.08 -3.77 1.85
C THR A 594 13.92 -2.42 2.51
N LEU A 595 13.20 -2.38 3.62
CA LEU A 595 13.01 -1.16 4.41
C LEU A 595 14.36 -0.59 4.91
N ILE A 596 15.23 -1.45 5.43
CA ILE A 596 16.57 -1.08 5.89
C ILE A 596 17.42 -0.58 4.71
N SER A 597 17.38 -1.26 3.56
CA SER A 597 18.13 -0.85 2.36
C SER A 597 17.72 0.52 1.82
N LEU A 598 16.41 0.81 1.80
CA LEU A 598 15.87 2.11 1.40
C LEU A 598 16.26 3.23 2.38
N LEU A 599 16.35 2.93 3.68
CA LEU A 599 16.87 3.88 4.65
C LEU A 599 18.36 4.19 4.45
N PHE A 600 19.19 3.16 4.23
CA PHE A 600 20.60 3.37 3.92
C PHE A 600 20.76 4.22 2.66
N PHE A 601 19.92 4.00 1.65
CA PHE A 601 19.85 4.83 0.45
C PHE A 601 19.44 6.27 0.78
N GLY A 602 18.37 6.49 1.53
CA GLY A 602 17.88 7.82 1.89
C GLY A 602 18.89 8.62 2.72
N ALA A 603 19.50 7.99 3.72
CA ALA A 603 20.56 8.59 4.53
C ALA A 603 21.79 8.93 3.69
N SER A 604 22.22 8.02 2.81
CA SER A 604 23.36 8.25 1.90
C SER A 604 23.07 9.37 0.89
N ARG A 605 21.86 9.40 0.31
CA ARG A 605 21.42 10.43 -0.64
C ARG A 605 21.36 11.81 0.02
N ASN A 606 20.78 11.91 1.22
CA ASN A 606 20.72 13.18 1.94
C ASN A 606 22.10 13.70 2.32
N LEU A 607 23.02 12.80 2.71
CA LEU A 607 24.41 13.18 2.98
C LEU A 607 25.12 13.72 1.73
N VAL A 608 24.88 13.11 0.56
CA VAL A 608 25.39 13.62 -0.73
C VAL A 608 24.74 14.96 -1.11
N HIS A 609 23.44 15.11 -0.86
CA HIS A 609 22.71 16.35 -1.17
C HIS A 609 23.14 17.52 -0.30
N GLU A 610 23.30 17.32 1.02
CA GLU A 610 23.86 18.31 1.94
C GLU A 610 25.25 18.76 1.48
N ARG A 611 26.07 17.81 0.98
CA ARG A 611 27.41 18.09 0.47
C ARG A 611 27.40 18.97 -0.79
N ILE A 612 26.52 18.69 -1.74
CA ILE A 612 26.35 19.51 -2.95
C ILE A 612 25.88 20.92 -2.57
N ALA A 613 24.97 21.04 -1.60
CA ALA A 613 24.47 22.34 -1.14
C ALA A 613 25.56 23.14 -0.41
N ALA A 614 26.36 22.51 0.45
CA ALA A 614 27.45 23.17 1.18
C ALA A 614 28.56 23.70 0.24
N LEU A 615 28.89 22.95 -0.82
CA LEU A 615 29.85 23.38 -1.83
C LEU A 615 29.34 24.59 -2.62
N ARG A 616 28.06 24.57 -3.03
CA ARG A 616 27.43 25.70 -3.73
C ARG A 616 27.40 26.97 -2.87
N ALA A 617 27.11 26.83 -1.57
CA ALA A 617 27.12 27.95 -0.63
C ALA A 617 28.53 28.54 -0.44
N LYS A 618 29.56 27.69 -0.39
CA LYS A 618 30.96 28.13 -0.30
C LYS A 618 31.40 28.88 -1.55
N ASP A 619 31.07 28.37 -2.74
CA ASP A 619 31.35 29.03 -4.01
C ASP A 619 30.61 30.37 -4.15
N GLN A 620 29.37 30.45 -3.67
CA GLN A 620 28.63 31.73 -3.62
C GLN A 620 29.30 32.74 -2.68
N SER A 621 29.73 32.33 -1.48
CA SER A 621 30.38 33.23 -0.54
C SER A 621 31.74 33.77 -1.03
N ALA A 622 32.52 32.93 -1.73
CA ALA A 622 33.78 33.34 -2.35
C ALA A 622 33.56 34.38 -3.46
N ARG A 623 32.56 34.14 -4.33
CA ARG A 623 32.15 35.11 -5.37
C ARG A 623 31.62 36.42 -4.78
N GLN A 624 30.93 36.36 -3.65
CA GLN A 624 30.36 37.54 -3.00
C GLN A 624 31.44 38.41 -2.35
N LEU A 625 32.50 37.80 -1.79
CA LEU A 625 33.65 38.54 -1.26
C LEU A 625 34.46 39.19 -2.38
N GLU A 626 34.70 38.49 -3.49
CA GLU A 626 35.32 39.05 -4.70
C GLU A 626 34.48 40.20 -5.30
N GLN A 627 33.14 40.09 -5.29
CA GLN A 627 32.26 41.16 -5.78
C GLN A 627 32.26 42.40 -4.88
N GLN A 628 32.42 42.26 -3.56
CA GLN A 628 32.45 43.40 -2.65
C GLN A 628 33.75 44.21 -2.75
N THR A 629 34.91 43.53 -2.81
CA THR A 629 36.20 44.19 -3.03
C THR A 629 36.31 44.78 -4.43
N ALA A 630 35.79 44.07 -5.45
CA ALA A 630 35.66 44.64 -6.78
C ALA A 630 34.76 45.87 -6.79
N SER A 631 33.60 45.91 -6.09
CA SER A 631 32.67 47.05 -6.16
C SER A 631 33.23 48.37 -5.61
N LEU A 632 34.19 48.32 -4.67
CA LEU A 632 34.77 49.52 -4.05
C LEU A 632 35.85 50.14 -4.94
N GLU A 633 36.76 49.32 -5.47
CA GLU A 633 37.74 49.74 -6.50
C GLU A 633 37.05 50.06 -7.83
N GLU A 634 35.98 49.33 -8.15
CA GLU A 634 35.09 49.61 -9.26
C GLU A 634 34.40 50.94 -8.99
N SER A 635 33.79 51.30 -7.86
CA SER A 635 33.12 52.62 -7.71
C SER A 635 34.01 53.83 -8.05
N GLU A 636 35.27 53.80 -7.65
CA GLU A 636 36.23 54.91 -7.87
C GLU A 636 36.78 54.91 -9.30
N ALA A 637 37.10 53.72 -9.84
CA ALA A 637 37.43 53.55 -11.25
C ALA A 637 36.22 53.77 -12.16
N ARG A 638 35.00 53.45 -11.72
CA ARG A 638 33.66 53.53 -12.37
C ARG A 638 33.16 54.94 -12.36
N PHE A 639 33.57 55.87 -11.52
CA PHE A 639 33.24 57.28 -11.78
C PHE A 639 34.05 57.84 -12.97
N LYS A 640 35.36 57.54 -13.02
CA LYS A 640 36.26 57.89 -14.16
C LYS A 640 36.00 57.04 -15.43
N LEU A 641 35.60 55.79 -15.28
CA LEU A 641 35.18 54.86 -16.34
C LEU A 641 33.72 55.09 -16.75
N LEU A 642 32.78 55.47 -15.88
CA LEU A 642 31.43 55.85 -16.31
C LEU A 642 31.55 57.07 -17.20
N THR A 643 32.27 58.11 -16.78
CA THR A 643 32.44 59.27 -17.65
C THR A 643 33.22 58.93 -18.93
N SER A 644 34.36 58.22 -18.89
CA SER A 644 35.12 57.84 -20.11
C SER A 644 34.50 56.73 -20.98
N HIS A 645 33.87 55.69 -20.41
CA HIS A 645 33.22 54.58 -21.13
C HIS A 645 31.74 54.80 -21.45
N ILE A 646 31.10 55.87 -20.98
CA ILE A 646 29.85 56.34 -21.58
C ILE A 646 30.21 56.81 -23.01
N ARG A 647 30.27 55.84 -23.93
CA ARG A 647 30.67 56.00 -25.33
C ARG A 647 29.49 56.35 -26.25
N ASN A 648 28.27 56.16 -25.75
CA ASN A 648 27.01 56.34 -26.48
C ASN A 648 26.32 57.67 -26.12
N HIS A 649 26.81 58.36 -25.09
CA HIS A 649 26.42 59.74 -24.79
C HIS A 649 27.68 60.62 -24.71
N ALA A 650 27.66 61.75 -25.40
CA ALA A 650 28.62 62.81 -25.18
C ALA A 650 28.24 63.54 -23.89
N ILE A 651 29.15 63.56 -22.91
CA ILE A 651 29.01 64.34 -21.69
C ILE A 651 30.11 65.39 -21.72
N VAL A 652 29.69 66.66 -21.75
CA VAL A 652 30.56 67.80 -21.97
C VAL A 652 30.25 68.84 -20.91
N LEU A 653 31.22 69.19 -20.08
CA LEU A 653 31.10 70.34 -19.19
C LEU A 653 31.62 71.59 -19.90
N LEU A 654 30.95 72.70 -19.60
CA LEU A 654 31.21 74.01 -20.16
C LEU A 654 31.45 74.99 -19.02
N ASP A 655 32.33 75.95 -19.22
CA ASP A 655 32.45 77.12 -18.34
C ASP A 655 31.26 78.09 -18.55
N PRO A 656 31.12 79.14 -17.71
CA PRO A 656 30.04 80.12 -17.86
C PRO A 656 30.06 80.90 -19.20
N ALA A 657 31.20 80.94 -19.90
CA ALA A 657 31.34 81.56 -21.21
C ALA A 657 31.00 80.61 -22.38
N GLY A 658 30.72 79.34 -22.11
CA GLY A 658 30.41 78.32 -23.11
C GLY A 658 31.63 77.64 -23.73
N THR A 659 32.79 77.70 -23.06
CA THR A 659 34.02 77.00 -23.43
C THR A 659 34.00 75.59 -22.88
N ILE A 660 34.42 74.61 -23.68
CA ILE A 660 34.46 73.20 -23.31
C ILE A 660 35.58 72.95 -22.29
N THR A 661 35.23 72.50 -21.09
CA THR A 661 36.18 72.22 -19.99
C THR A 661 36.44 70.73 -19.82
N THR A 662 35.45 69.88 -20.14
CA THR A 662 35.65 68.43 -20.15
C THR A 662 35.09 67.81 -21.42
N TRP A 663 35.76 66.75 -21.86
CA TRP A 663 35.40 66.02 -23.06
C TRP A 663 35.61 64.53 -22.79
N ASN A 664 34.52 63.78 -22.71
CA ASN A 664 34.59 62.36 -22.43
C ASN A 664 34.74 61.54 -23.72
N ASP A 665 35.17 60.28 -23.63
CA ASP A 665 35.40 59.46 -24.84
C ASP A 665 34.10 59.22 -25.65
N GLY A 666 32.93 59.34 -25.02
CA GLY A 666 31.65 59.38 -25.72
C GLY A 666 31.49 60.59 -26.61
N ALA A 667 31.92 61.76 -26.19
CA ALA A 667 31.95 62.94 -27.03
C ALA A 667 32.99 62.79 -28.16
N GLU A 668 34.13 62.16 -27.89
CA GLU A 668 35.13 61.85 -28.92
C GLU A 668 34.60 60.90 -29.98
N LYS A 669 33.94 59.82 -29.58
CA LYS A 669 33.37 58.84 -30.50
C LYS A 669 32.13 59.37 -31.22
N LEU A 670 31.30 60.14 -30.51
CA LEU A 670 30.05 60.65 -31.06
C LEU A 670 30.29 61.74 -32.11
N PHE A 671 31.28 62.63 -31.88
CA PHE A 671 31.56 63.75 -32.79
C PHE A 671 32.84 63.60 -33.63
N GLY A 672 33.79 62.73 -33.25
CA GLY A 672 35.04 62.48 -33.98
C GLY A 672 36.20 63.43 -33.65
N TYR A 673 36.10 64.23 -32.58
CA TYR A 673 37.15 65.14 -32.11
C TYR A 673 37.82 64.58 -30.86
N GLN A 674 39.16 64.64 -30.78
CA GLN A 674 39.89 64.24 -29.58
C GLN A 674 39.80 65.33 -28.50
N ALA A 675 39.83 64.96 -27.23
CA ALA A 675 39.72 65.89 -26.09
C ALA A 675 40.80 66.97 -26.15
N ALA A 676 42.04 66.61 -26.49
CA ALA A 676 43.14 67.57 -26.62
C ALA A 676 42.95 68.62 -27.73
N GLU A 677 42.09 68.35 -28.73
CA GLU A 677 41.81 69.25 -29.85
C GLU A 677 40.66 70.24 -29.55
N ILE A 678 39.75 69.86 -28.63
CA ILE A 678 38.46 70.53 -28.46
C ILE A 678 38.27 71.13 -27.05
N VAL A 679 38.94 70.58 -26.03
CA VAL A 679 38.93 71.18 -24.68
C VAL A 679 39.64 72.53 -24.75
N GLY A 680 38.98 73.58 -24.29
CA GLY A 680 39.39 74.98 -24.43
C GLY A 680 38.79 75.70 -25.65
N GLN A 681 38.03 75.01 -26.52
CA GLN A 681 37.31 75.63 -27.64
C GLN A 681 35.86 76.02 -27.24
N PRO A 682 35.26 77.03 -27.90
CA PRO A 682 33.87 77.39 -27.66
C PRO A 682 32.89 76.38 -28.30
N LEU A 683 31.73 76.15 -27.67
CA LEU A 683 30.72 75.17 -28.10
C LEU A 683 30.21 75.37 -29.55
N ARG A 684 30.39 76.57 -30.13
CA ARG A 684 30.04 76.90 -31.52
C ARG A 684 30.78 76.07 -32.58
N VAL A 685 31.82 75.33 -32.22
CA VAL A 685 32.51 74.41 -33.15
C VAL A 685 31.62 73.20 -33.52
N LEU A 686 30.63 72.86 -32.68
CA LEU A 686 29.72 71.71 -32.86
C LEU A 686 28.31 72.11 -33.32
N SER A 687 28.03 73.41 -33.41
CA SER A 687 26.71 73.98 -33.70
C SER A 687 26.85 75.42 -34.16
N THR A 688 26.02 75.89 -35.10
CA THR A 688 26.03 77.31 -35.54
C THR A 688 25.90 78.28 -34.36
N GLU A 689 26.61 79.40 -34.43
CA GLU A 689 26.75 80.38 -33.34
C GLU A 689 25.39 80.83 -32.75
N SER A 690 24.39 81.10 -33.60
CA SER A 690 23.03 81.47 -33.16
C SER A 690 22.29 80.39 -32.37
N HIS A 691 22.61 79.10 -32.57
CA HIS A 691 21.99 77.99 -31.85
C HIS A 691 22.67 77.70 -30.50
N ALA A 692 23.98 77.92 -30.40
CA ALA A 692 24.73 77.68 -29.15
C ALA A 692 24.31 78.69 -28.07
N THR A 693 24.37 79.98 -28.39
CA THR A 693 23.99 81.08 -27.48
C THR A 693 22.51 80.99 -27.07
N ARG A 694 21.62 80.68 -28.02
CA ARG A 694 20.18 80.50 -27.73
C ARG A 694 19.91 79.31 -26.81
N SER A 695 20.61 78.17 -27.00
CA SER A 695 20.42 77.00 -26.13
C SER A 695 20.87 77.22 -24.70
N MET A 696 21.95 78.00 -24.48
CA MET A 696 22.44 78.34 -23.14
C MET A 696 21.55 79.38 -22.44
N ALA A 697 21.08 80.39 -23.18
CA ALA A 697 20.14 81.38 -22.64
C ALA A 697 18.81 80.72 -22.21
N LEU A 698 18.25 79.83 -23.03
CA LEU A 698 17.03 79.08 -22.70
C LEU A 698 17.24 78.11 -21.52
N ALA A 699 18.42 77.50 -21.40
CA ALA A 699 18.73 76.63 -20.25
C ALA A 699 18.87 77.41 -18.94
N LEU A 700 19.38 78.66 -18.97
CA LEU A 700 19.40 79.55 -17.80
C LEU A 700 18.00 80.04 -17.42
N GLU A 701 17.16 80.35 -18.41
CA GLU A 701 15.81 80.86 -18.19
C GLU A 701 14.83 79.78 -17.68
N HIS A 702 14.94 78.56 -18.21
CA HIS A 702 14.00 77.46 -17.92
C HIS A 702 14.60 76.30 -17.11
N GLY A 703 15.85 76.42 -16.67
CA GLY A 703 16.56 75.40 -15.87
C GLY A 703 17.06 74.19 -16.66
N GLN A 704 16.58 73.97 -17.89
CA GLN A 704 17.08 72.94 -18.81
C GLN A 704 16.69 73.26 -20.26
N TYR A 705 17.43 72.72 -21.22
CA TYR A 705 17.09 72.81 -22.64
C TYR A 705 17.28 71.44 -23.33
N GLU A 706 16.22 70.94 -23.96
CA GLU A 706 16.22 69.65 -24.68
C GLU A 706 15.88 69.84 -26.16
N SER A 707 16.58 69.11 -27.04
CA SER A 707 16.26 69.10 -28.47
C SER A 707 16.79 67.84 -29.16
N THR A 708 15.95 67.20 -29.99
CA THR A 708 16.36 66.11 -30.86
C THR A 708 16.60 66.64 -32.26
N SER A 709 17.78 66.43 -32.80
CA SER A 709 18.16 66.98 -34.10
C SER A 709 19.19 66.10 -34.80
N LEU A 710 19.18 66.13 -36.12
CA LEU A 710 20.22 65.46 -36.90
C LEU A 710 21.56 66.16 -36.67
N ARG A 711 22.56 65.40 -36.25
CA ARG A 711 23.90 65.91 -35.94
C ARG A 711 24.90 65.32 -36.89
N ARG A 712 25.93 66.11 -37.22
CA ARG A 712 26.99 65.72 -38.14
C ARG A 712 28.28 65.49 -37.37
N ARG A 713 28.93 64.38 -37.65
CA ARG A 713 30.26 64.02 -37.11
C ARG A 713 31.36 64.68 -37.95
N ARG A 714 32.59 64.68 -37.46
CA ARG A 714 33.77 65.22 -38.15
C ARG A 714 34.00 64.59 -39.54
N ASP A 715 33.64 63.32 -39.71
CA ASP A 715 33.78 62.57 -40.96
C ASP A 715 32.65 62.81 -42.00
N GLY A 716 31.67 63.66 -41.66
CA GLY A 716 30.53 63.99 -42.52
C GLY A 716 29.30 63.10 -42.33
N SER A 717 29.39 62.00 -41.58
CA SER A 717 28.25 61.12 -41.27
C SER A 717 27.25 61.77 -40.32
N THR A 718 25.99 61.35 -40.37
CA THR A 718 24.92 61.92 -39.55
C THR A 718 24.33 60.91 -38.58
N PHE A 719 23.96 61.36 -37.38
CA PHE A 719 23.24 60.58 -36.39
C PHE A 719 22.09 61.39 -35.78
N LEU A 720 21.08 60.72 -35.23
CA LEU A 720 19.98 61.39 -34.54
C LEU A 720 20.40 61.65 -33.08
N GLY A 721 20.77 62.89 -32.80
CA GLY A 721 21.26 63.30 -31.49
C GLY A 721 20.14 63.90 -30.64
N LEU A 722 19.84 63.26 -29.51
CA LEU A 722 19.06 63.87 -28.44
C LEU A 722 19.99 64.68 -27.55
N LYS A 723 19.88 66.01 -27.56
CA LYS A 723 20.68 66.95 -26.76
C LYS A 723 19.88 67.41 -25.53
N GLN A 724 20.50 67.36 -24.36
CA GLN A 724 20.06 67.99 -23.12
C GLN A 724 21.16 68.90 -22.56
N LEU A 725 20.78 70.06 -22.03
CA LEU A 725 21.70 71.05 -21.49
C LEU A 725 21.16 71.60 -20.17
N PHE A 726 22.01 71.63 -19.14
CA PHE A 726 21.67 72.05 -17.78
C PHE A 726 22.68 73.08 -17.25
N PRO A 727 22.24 74.16 -16.58
CA PRO A 727 23.14 75.03 -15.81
C PRO A 727 23.60 74.35 -14.51
N VAL A 728 24.87 74.49 -14.17
CA VAL A 728 25.49 73.92 -12.96
C VAL A 728 25.77 75.06 -11.99
N HIS A 729 25.28 74.93 -10.76
CA HIS A 729 25.41 75.95 -9.72
C HIS A 729 26.31 75.48 -8.58
N ASP A 730 27.00 76.41 -7.94
CA ASP A 730 27.66 76.18 -6.67
C ASP A 730 26.68 76.25 -5.48
N GLU A 731 27.12 75.88 -4.27
CA GLU A 731 26.30 75.96 -3.04
C GLU A 731 25.68 77.35 -2.78
N PRO A 732 26.34 78.49 -3.07
CA PRO A 732 25.72 79.81 -2.99
C PRO A 732 24.79 80.18 -4.18
N GLY A 733 24.60 79.31 -5.17
CA GLY A 733 23.60 79.46 -6.23
C GLY A 733 24.08 80.21 -7.49
N ASN A 734 25.38 80.49 -7.62
CA ASN A 734 25.95 81.09 -8.82
C ASN A 734 26.20 80.02 -9.89
N CYS A 735 25.91 80.34 -11.16
CA CYS A 735 26.17 79.44 -12.26
C CYS A 735 27.69 79.34 -12.51
N ILE A 736 28.27 78.18 -12.21
CA ILE A 736 29.70 77.87 -12.40
C ILE A 736 29.97 77.19 -13.75
N GLY A 737 28.94 76.89 -14.53
CA GLY A 737 29.08 76.30 -15.86
C GLY A 737 27.82 75.62 -16.36
N PHE A 738 27.94 74.85 -17.44
CA PHE A 738 26.83 74.06 -18.00
C PHE A 738 27.25 72.62 -18.24
N ALA A 739 26.36 71.68 -17.96
CA ALA A 739 26.50 70.29 -18.32
C ALA A 739 25.67 69.99 -19.56
N MET A 740 26.33 69.60 -20.65
CA MET A 740 25.69 69.14 -21.88
C MET A 740 25.78 67.61 -21.96
N ILE A 741 24.64 66.97 -22.19
CA ILE A 741 24.54 65.54 -22.44
C ILE A 741 23.91 65.34 -23.82
N MET A 742 24.52 64.52 -24.68
CA MET A 742 23.96 64.22 -26.00
C MET A 742 24.04 62.73 -26.33
N ARG A 743 22.92 62.09 -26.68
CA ARG A 743 22.83 60.66 -26.97
C ARG A 743 22.54 60.37 -28.44
N ASP A 744 23.17 59.33 -28.98
CA ASP A 744 22.68 58.65 -30.19
C ASP A 744 21.57 57.65 -29.83
N VAL A 745 20.31 57.97 -30.17
CA VAL A 745 19.13 57.14 -29.82
C VAL A 745 18.81 56.07 -30.88
N THR A 746 19.71 55.82 -31.84
CA THR A 746 19.41 54.93 -32.97
C THR A 746 19.25 53.45 -32.56
N ALA A 747 19.99 52.96 -31.55
CA ALA A 747 20.00 51.55 -31.14
C ALA A 747 19.06 51.18 -29.97
N GLU A 748 18.65 52.14 -29.14
CA GLU A 748 17.71 51.91 -28.02
C GLU A 748 16.32 51.53 -28.52
N LYS A 749 15.93 52.11 -29.66
CA LYS A 749 14.78 51.67 -30.46
C LYS A 749 14.89 50.23 -30.99
N ALA A 750 16.09 49.63 -30.97
CA ALA A 750 16.30 48.23 -31.33
C ALA A 750 16.32 47.29 -30.10
N ALA A 751 16.76 47.74 -28.92
CA ALA A 751 16.76 46.96 -27.68
C ALA A 751 15.34 46.71 -27.10
N GLU A 752 14.39 47.60 -27.40
CA GLU A 752 12.94 47.39 -27.17
C GLU A 752 12.44 46.07 -27.80
N LYS A 753 13.12 45.60 -28.86
CA LYS A 753 12.83 44.32 -29.53
C LYS A 753 13.38 43.09 -28.77
N GLU A 754 14.53 43.23 -28.11
CA GLU A 754 15.24 42.14 -27.40
C GLU A 754 14.57 41.79 -26.05
N LEU A 755 13.96 42.79 -25.40
CA LEU A 755 13.12 42.59 -24.21
C LEU A 755 11.93 41.65 -24.50
N ASN A 756 11.41 41.68 -25.73
CA ASN A 756 10.31 40.82 -26.16
C ASN A 756 10.75 39.34 -26.28
N ASP A 757 12.03 39.10 -26.61
CA ASP A 757 12.58 37.75 -26.74
C ASP A 757 12.79 37.09 -25.36
N ALA A 758 13.20 37.85 -24.34
CA ALA A 758 13.35 37.35 -22.97
C ALA A 758 12.00 36.97 -22.32
N LYS A 759 10.93 37.69 -22.63
CA LYS A 759 9.56 37.35 -22.21
C LYS A 759 9.12 35.99 -22.74
N THR A 760 9.45 35.72 -24.00
CA THR A 760 9.15 34.44 -24.68
C THR A 760 9.83 33.25 -23.99
N GLN A 761 11.02 33.44 -23.42
CA GLN A 761 11.74 32.40 -22.69
C GLN A 761 11.10 32.05 -21.33
N ALA A 762 10.60 33.05 -20.59
CA ALA A 762 9.88 32.82 -19.33
C ALA A 762 8.55 32.07 -19.54
N GLU A 763 7.83 32.40 -20.63
CA GLU A 763 6.59 31.72 -21.01
C GLU A 763 6.84 30.24 -21.37
N SER A 764 7.97 29.91 -22.00
CA SER A 764 8.34 28.53 -22.32
C SER A 764 8.56 27.64 -21.09
N ALA A 765 9.14 28.18 -20.01
CA ALA A 765 9.40 27.45 -18.77
C ALA A 765 8.11 27.18 -17.97
N SER A 766 7.17 28.13 -17.98
CA SER A 766 5.84 27.95 -17.38
C SER A 766 5.03 26.88 -18.13
N ALA A 767 5.07 26.91 -19.47
CA ALA A 767 4.41 25.91 -20.31
C ALA A 767 4.92 24.47 -20.05
N ALA A 768 6.23 24.30 -19.85
CA ALA A 768 6.82 23.00 -19.53
C ALA A 768 6.37 22.46 -18.16
N LYS A 769 6.22 23.32 -17.14
CA LYS A 769 5.72 22.95 -15.80
C LYS A 769 4.26 22.47 -15.87
N SER A 770 3.40 23.16 -16.60
CA SER A 770 1.99 22.74 -16.78
C SER A 770 1.88 21.43 -17.56
N ALA A 771 2.71 21.23 -18.59
CA ALA A 771 2.74 19.99 -19.36
C ALA A 771 3.18 18.79 -18.49
N PHE A 772 4.14 19.00 -17.59
CA PHE A 772 4.60 17.97 -16.65
C PHE A 772 3.51 17.51 -15.69
N VAL A 773 2.74 18.44 -15.10
CA VAL A 773 1.64 18.08 -14.19
C VAL A 773 0.50 17.38 -14.93
N ALA A 774 0.18 17.82 -16.15
CA ALA A 774 -0.79 17.16 -17.01
C ALA A 774 -0.39 15.70 -17.32
N ASN A 775 0.87 15.46 -17.68
CA ASN A 775 1.38 14.12 -17.97
C ASN A 775 1.38 13.23 -16.72
N ILE A 776 1.85 13.72 -15.57
CA ILE A 776 1.81 12.94 -14.32
C ILE A 776 0.38 12.56 -13.94
N SER A 777 -0.56 13.47 -14.12
CA SER A 777 -1.96 13.17 -13.82
C SER A 777 -2.48 12.02 -14.69
N HIS A 778 -2.18 12.06 -15.98
CA HIS A 778 -2.55 10.97 -16.90
C HIS A 778 -1.91 9.63 -16.49
N GLU A 779 -0.61 9.63 -16.18
CA GLU A 779 0.15 8.45 -15.73
C GLU A 779 -0.33 7.88 -14.39
N LEU A 780 -0.86 8.71 -13.49
CA LEU A 780 -1.42 8.27 -12.20
C LEU A 780 -2.89 7.84 -12.30
N ARG A 781 -3.65 8.43 -13.21
CA ARG A 781 -5.07 8.11 -13.43
C ARG A 781 -5.25 6.69 -13.97
N THR A 782 -4.40 6.26 -14.90
CA THR A 782 -4.47 4.93 -15.53
C THR A 782 -4.37 3.76 -14.54
N PRO A 783 -3.34 3.63 -13.68
CA PRO A 783 -3.27 2.55 -12.70
C PRO A 783 -4.33 2.67 -11.60
N LEU A 784 -4.79 3.88 -11.29
CA LEU A 784 -5.81 4.08 -10.26
C LEU A 784 -7.21 3.65 -10.73
N ASN A 785 -7.53 3.95 -11.99
CA ASN A 785 -8.73 3.47 -12.65
C ASN A 785 -8.74 1.93 -12.76
N ALA A 786 -7.58 1.33 -13.02
CA ALA A 786 -7.41 -0.12 -12.99
C ALA A 786 -7.75 -0.74 -11.62
N VAL A 787 -7.23 -0.15 -10.53
CA VAL A 787 -7.49 -0.59 -9.16
C VAL A 787 -8.98 -0.44 -8.80
N LEU A 788 -9.60 0.68 -9.18
CA LEU A 788 -11.03 0.91 -8.94
C LEU A 788 -11.91 -0.06 -9.74
N GLY A 789 -11.57 -0.32 -11.00
CA GLY A 789 -12.28 -1.27 -11.86
C GLY A 789 -12.23 -2.71 -11.30
N VAL A 790 -11.05 -3.18 -10.89
CA VAL A 790 -10.89 -4.51 -10.25
C VAL A 790 -11.65 -4.56 -8.92
N SER A 791 -11.61 -3.48 -8.15
CA SER A 791 -12.36 -3.38 -6.89
C SER A 791 -13.87 -3.52 -7.11
N GLN A 792 -14.42 -2.88 -8.15
CA GLN A 792 -15.83 -3.01 -8.51
C GLN A 792 -16.19 -4.42 -8.99
N ILE A 793 -15.32 -5.09 -9.75
CA ILE A 793 -15.52 -6.48 -10.18
C ILE A 793 -15.58 -7.41 -8.96
N LEU A 794 -14.61 -7.28 -8.05
CA LEU A 794 -14.57 -8.08 -6.82
C LEU A 794 -15.83 -7.86 -5.96
N ALA A 795 -16.39 -6.65 -5.96
CA ALA A 795 -17.56 -6.31 -5.14
C ALA A 795 -18.81 -7.09 -5.53
N ARG A 796 -18.84 -7.56 -6.79
CA ARG A 796 -19.93 -8.34 -7.38
C ARG A 796 -19.75 -9.86 -7.20
N THR A 797 -18.64 -10.31 -6.61
CA THR A 797 -18.40 -11.72 -6.26
C THR A 797 -18.94 -12.05 -4.87
N PRO A 798 -19.17 -13.34 -4.52
CA PRO A 798 -19.57 -13.72 -3.17
C PRO A 798 -18.46 -13.41 -2.15
N LEU A 799 -18.62 -12.27 -1.46
CA LEU A 799 -17.71 -11.80 -0.42
C LEU A 799 -18.34 -11.87 0.97
N ASN A 800 -17.52 -12.13 1.98
CA ASN A 800 -17.92 -12.00 3.39
C ASN A 800 -17.99 -10.52 3.82
N ALA A 801 -18.53 -10.24 5.01
CA ALA A 801 -18.76 -8.87 5.48
C ALA A 801 -17.46 -8.05 5.62
N GLU A 802 -16.38 -8.69 6.07
CA GLU A 802 -15.07 -8.07 6.27
C GLU A 802 -14.40 -7.73 4.93
N GLN A 803 -14.44 -8.64 3.97
CA GLN A 803 -13.95 -8.44 2.60
C GLN A 803 -14.71 -7.31 1.89
N ARG A 804 -16.03 -7.24 2.06
CA ARG A 804 -16.85 -6.15 1.50
C ARG A 804 -16.47 -4.80 2.11
N GLN A 805 -16.16 -4.77 3.41
CA GLN A 805 -15.68 -3.57 4.10
C GLN A 805 -14.29 -3.15 3.58
N TYR A 806 -13.34 -4.06 3.43
CA TYR A 806 -12.00 -3.76 2.87
C TYR A 806 -12.09 -3.24 1.45
N LEU A 807 -12.95 -3.83 0.64
CA LEU A 807 -13.18 -3.39 -0.72
C LEU A 807 -13.82 -2.00 -0.78
N GLY A 808 -14.74 -1.71 0.16
CA GLY A 808 -15.27 -0.37 0.39
C GLY A 808 -14.19 0.65 0.75
N MET A 809 -13.23 0.28 1.60
CA MET A 809 -12.07 1.13 1.94
C MET A 809 -11.15 1.37 0.74
N VAL A 810 -10.85 0.35 -0.06
CA VAL A 810 -10.01 0.47 -1.26
C VAL A 810 -10.67 1.38 -2.30
N SER A 811 -11.96 1.17 -2.58
CA SER A 811 -12.72 2.02 -3.50
C SER A 811 -12.83 3.47 -2.99
N GLY A 812 -13.05 3.67 -1.69
CA GLY A 812 -13.10 4.99 -1.06
C GLY A 812 -11.76 5.73 -1.10
N ALA A 813 -10.65 5.03 -0.86
CA ALA A 813 -9.31 5.59 -0.97
C ALA A 813 -8.95 5.96 -2.42
N GLY A 814 -9.29 5.09 -3.39
CA GLY A 814 -9.03 5.36 -4.80
C GLY A 814 -9.80 6.55 -5.36
N ARG A 815 -11.10 6.66 -5.04
CA ARG A 815 -11.92 7.83 -5.40
C ARG A 815 -11.40 9.13 -4.77
N SER A 816 -11.02 9.07 -3.49
CA SER A 816 -10.39 10.21 -2.81
C SER A 816 -9.13 10.67 -3.55
N LEU A 817 -8.25 9.74 -3.96
CA LEU A 817 -7.01 10.09 -4.64
C LEU A 817 -7.23 10.68 -6.04
N LEU A 818 -8.23 10.19 -6.79
CA LEU A 818 -8.65 10.79 -8.07
C LEU A 818 -9.14 12.24 -7.89
N ALA A 819 -9.92 12.50 -6.84
CA ALA A 819 -10.38 13.85 -6.54
C ALA A 819 -9.20 14.79 -6.26
N LEU A 820 -8.21 14.38 -5.45
CA LEU A 820 -7.02 15.21 -5.19
C LEU A 820 -6.20 15.48 -6.45
N LEU A 821 -6.11 14.48 -7.34
CA LEU A 821 -5.40 14.59 -8.61
C LEU A 821 -6.07 15.64 -9.51
N ASN A 822 -7.40 15.61 -9.59
CA ASN A 822 -8.18 16.59 -10.34
C ASN A 822 -8.07 17.99 -9.74
N ASP A 823 -8.09 18.12 -8.40
CA ASP A 823 -7.87 19.41 -7.73
C ASP A 823 -6.51 20.03 -8.08
N VAL A 824 -5.45 19.23 -8.07
CA VAL A 824 -4.08 19.69 -8.43
C VAL A 824 -3.99 20.10 -9.90
N LEU A 825 -4.67 19.37 -10.78
CA LEU A 825 -4.75 19.73 -12.20
C LEU A 825 -5.50 21.03 -12.42
N ASP A 826 -6.68 21.19 -11.83
CA ASP A 826 -7.50 22.39 -11.94
C ASP A 826 -6.72 23.60 -11.42
N PHE A 827 -6.07 23.47 -10.27
CA PHE A 827 -5.18 24.52 -9.74
C PHE A 827 -4.07 24.90 -10.73
N SER A 828 -3.43 23.91 -11.36
CA SER A 828 -2.34 24.13 -12.33
C SER A 828 -2.85 24.78 -13.63
N LYS A 829 -4.06 24.44 -14.09
CA LYS A 829 -4.70 25.06 -15.26
C LYS A 829 -5.09 26.50 -14.99
N ILE A 830 -5.59 26.79 -13.80
CA ILE A 830 -5.92 28.15 -13.33
C ILE A 830 -4.64 29.02 -13.26
N GLU A 831 -3.56 28.52 -12.65
CA GLU A 831 -2.28 29.27 -12.55
C GLU A 831 -1.69 29.57 -13.93
N ALA A 832 -1.92 28.68 -14.91
CA ALA A 832 -1.47 28.85 -16.29
C ALA A 832 -2.42 29.68 -17.17
N ASN A 833 -3.54 30.18 -16.62
CA ASN A 833 -4.59 30.89 -17.34
C ASN A 833 -5.17 30.09 -18.54
N LYS A 834 -5.25 28.77 -18.41
CA LYS A 834 -5.72 27.81 -19.43
C LYS A 834 -7.09 27.19 -19.12
N LEU A 835 -7.73 27.60 -18.04
CA LEU A 835 -9.07 27.14 -17.69
C LEU A 835 -10.09 28.06 -18.38
N GLU A 836 -10.90 27.49 -19.26
CA GLU A 836 -11.99 28.18 -19.95
C GLU A 836 -13.30 27.94 -19.18
N LEU A 837 -14.12 28.97 -19.05
CA LEU A 837 -15.45 28.89 -18.45
C LEU A 837 -16.47 28.62 -19.54
N ALA A 838 -17.40 27.71 -19.28
CA ALA A 838 -18.57 27.51 -20.14
C ALA A 838 -19.52 28.72 -20.03
N ASP A 839 -20.13 29.09 -21.14
CA ASP A 839 -21.04 30.25 -21.23
C ASP A 839 -22.41 29.76 -21.72
N ASP A 840 -23.12 29.06 -20.84
CA ASP A 840 -24.38 28.38 -21.13
C ASP A 840 -25.49 28.86 -20.19
N ASP A 841 -26.75 28.77 -20.63
CA ASP A 841 -27.88 28.93 -19.73
C ASP A 841 -28.09 27.67 -18.89
N PHE A 842 -28.39 27.84 -17.60
CA PHE A 842 -28.71 26.75 -16.69
C PHE A 842 -29.85 27.12 -15.75
N LEU A 843 -30.48 26.11 -15.14
CA LEU A 843 -31.52 26.30 -14.13
C LEU A 843 -30.89 26.28 -12.73
N VAL A 844 -31.24 27.27 -11.90
CA VAL A 844 -30.75 27.34 -10.50
C VAL A 844 -31.14 26.10 -9.70
N GLU A 845 -32.31 25.53 -10.03
CA GLU A 845 -32.81 24.31 -9.40
C GLU A 845 -31.93 23.08 -9.70
N ASP A 846 -31.28 23.01 -10.87
CA ASP A 846 -30.40 21.88 -11.22
C ASP A 846 -29.15 21.86 -10.34
N VAL A 847 -28.62 23.04 -9.99
CA VAL A 847 -27.52 23.19 -9.03
C VAL A 847 -27.93 22.67 -7.65
N LEU A 848 -29.13 23.04 -7.18
CA LEU A 848 -29.65 22.57 -5.91
C LEU A 848 -29.96 21.07 -5.91
N CYS A 849 -30.51 20.54 -7.00
CA CYS A 849 -30.78 19.11 -7.14
C CYS A 849 -29.48 18.29 -7.10
N ALA A 850 -28.44 18.75 -7.80
CA ALA A 850 -27.12 18.13 -7.75
C ALA A 850 -26.55 18.15 -6.33
N LEU A 851 -26.59 19.30 -5.64
CA LEU A 851 -26.14 19.41 -4.24
C LEU A 851 -26.95 18.49 -3.31
N GLY A 852 -28.27 18.48 -3.43
CA GLY A 852 -29.16 17.65 -2.64
C GLY A 852 -28.90 16.16 -2.84
N ALA A 853 -28.72 15.71 -4.08
CA ALA A 853 -28.47 14.31 -4.42
C ALA A 853 -27.16 13.78 -3.79
N VAL A 854 -26.08 14.56 -3.83
CA VAL A 854 -24.78 14.13 -3.29
C VAL A 854 -24.73 14.26 -1.76
N MET A 855 -25.29 15.33 -1.21
CA MET A 855 -25.14 15.67 0.21
C MET A 855 -26.22 15.08 1.13
N ALA A 856 -27.36 14.62 0.60
CA ALA A 856 -28.46 14.06 1.40
C ALA A 856 -28.01 12.87 2.25
N MET A 857 -27.27 11.91 1.67
CA MET A 857 -26.77 10.75 2.42
C MET A 857 -25.81 11.16 3.54
N THR A 858 -24.83 12.03 3.24
CA THR A 858 -23.85 12.49 4.24
C THR A 858 -24.51 13.26 5.39
N SER A 859 -25.52 14.09 5.09
CA SER A 859 -26.29 14.79 6.12
C SER A 859 -27.14 13.83 6.96
N ALA A 860 -27.72 12.79 6.34
CA ALA A 860 -28.54 11.78 7.01
C ALA A 860 -27.71 10.88 7.94
N ASP A 861 -26.53 10.45 7.51
CA ASP A 861 -25.60 9.64 8.31
C ASP A 861 -25.17 10.36 9.59
N LYS A 862 -25.01 11.69 9.53
CA LYS A 862 -24.70 12.54 10.70
C LYS A 862 -25.93 13.05 11.45
N GLY A 863 -27.14 12.82 10.96
CA GLY A 863 -28.37 13.36 11.54
C GLY A 863 -28.50 14.90 11.48
N LEU A 864 -27.79 15.56 10.55
CA LEU A 864 -27.83 17.00 10.36
C LEU A 864 -29.08 17.42 9.56
N ALA A 865 -29.62 18.61 9.84
CA ALA A 865 -30.65 19.19 8.98
C ALA A 865 -29.98 19.97 7.84
N LEU A 866 -30.10 19.47 6.61
CA LEU A 866 -29.70 20.18 5.40
C LEU A 866 -30.90 20.95 4.83
N SER A 867 -30.74 22.24 4.57
CA SER A 867 -31.73 23.07 3.91
C SER A 867 -31.18 23.73 2.65
N LEU A 868 -31.98 23.74 1.59
CA LEU A 868 -31.65 24.34 0.30
C LEU A 868 -32.76 25.31 -0.07
N CYS A 869 -32.44 26.59 -0.22
CA CYS A 869 -33.44 27.63 -0.46
C CYS A 869 -32.95 28.60 -1.55
N VAL A 870 -33.89 29.01 -2.41
CA VAL A 870 -33.70 30.11 -3.36
C VAL A 870 -34.84 31.10 -3.17
N GLU A 871 -34.50 32.38 -2.96
CA GLU A 871 -35.49 33.44 -2.84
C GLU A 871 -36.30 33.64 -4.12
N ALA A 872 -37.51 34.17 -3.98
CA ALA A 872 -38.43 34.36 -5.11
C ALA A 872 -37.95 35.38 -6.15
N GLU A 873 -37.06 36.30 -5.78
CA GLU A 873 -36.55 37.34 -6.67
C GLU A 873 -35.41 36.85 -7.60
N VAL A 874 -34.85 35.67 -7.33
CA VAL A 874 -33.80 35.07 -8.16
C VAL A 874 -34.43 34.44 -9.41
N PRO A 875 -33.99 34.81 -10.63
CA PRO A 875 -34.46 34.23 -11.88
C PRO A 875 -34.38 32.70 -11.88
N VAL A 876 -35.26 32.04 -12.64
CA VAL A 876 -35.27 30.57 -12.72
C VAL A 876 -34.08 30.06 -13.54
N SER A 877 -33.77 30.76 -14.62
CA SER A 877 -32.61 30.48 -15.47
C SER A 877 -31.55 31.56 -15.30
N LEU A 878 -30.30 31.14 -15.21
CA LEU A 878 -29.13 32.00 -15.15
C LEU A 878 -28.15 31.64 -16.26
N HIS A 879 -27.31 32.60 -16.63
CA HIS A 879 -26.27 32.42 -17.65
C HIS A 879 -24.88 32.32 -16.99
N GLY A 880 -24.14 31.26 -17.31
CA GLY A 880 -22.76 31.04 -16.87
C GLY A 880 -22.38 29.55 -16.72
N ASP A 881 -21.24 29.29 -16.09
CA ASP A 881 -20.72 27.93 -15.98
C ASP A 881 -21.34 27.16 -14.79
N VAL A 882 -22.39 26.39 -15.07
CA VAL A 882 -23.10 25.58 -14.06
C VAL A 882 -22.19 24.60 -13.32
N GLN A 883 -21.19 24.01 -14.00
CA GLN A 883 -20.30 23.03 -13.40
C GLN A 883 -19.36 23.69 -12.39
N ARG A 884 -18.86 24.88 -12.69
CA ARG A 884 -17.98 25.63 -11.76
C ARG A 884 -18.75 26.19 -10.58
N VAL A 885 -19.98 26.65 -10.79
CA VAL A 885 -20.88 27.03 -9.69
C VAL A 885 -21.15 25.84 -8.77
N GLN A 886 -21.49 24.68 -9.33
CA GLN A 886 -21.67 23.44 -8.57
C GLN A 886 -20.40 23.03 -7.82
N GLN A 887 -19.22 23.12 -8.44
CA GLN A 887 -17.94 22.80 -7.83
C GLN A 887 -17.64 23.69 -6.62
N VAL A 888 -17.87 25.01 -6.74
CA VAL A 888 -17.70 25.96 -5.63
C VAL A 888 -18.65 25.59 -4.48
N LEU A 889 -19.94 25.42 -4.77
CA LEU A 889 -20.95 25.15 -3.74
C LEU A 889 -20.75 23.78 -3.08
N LEU A 890 -20.42 22.73 -3.84
CA LEU A 890 -20.18 21.40 -3.30
C LEU A 890 -18.97 21.39 -2.35
N ASN A 891 -17.91 22.14 -2.68
CA ASN A 891 -16.76 22.32 -1.80
C ASN A 891 -17.13 23.03 -0.49
N LEU A 892 -17.94 24.09 -0.57
CA LEU A 892 -18.38 24.84 0.61
C LEU A 892 -19.32 24.01 1.49
N VAL A 893 -20.32 23.35 0.90
CA VAL A 893 -21.31 22.52 1.61
C VAL A 893 -20.67 21.27 2.22
N SER A 894 -19.75 20.62 1.49
CA SER A 894 -19.01 19.47 2.03
C SER A 894 -18.18 19.87 3.25
N ASN A 895 -17.55 21.06 3.23
CA ASN A 895 -16.83 21.58 4.40
C ASN A 895 -17.79 21.88 5.56
N ALA A 896 -18.92 22.53 5.32
CA ALA A 896 -19.95 22.79 6.33
C ALA A 896 -20.45 21.51 7.01
N LEU A 897 -20.79 20.46 6.23
CA LEU A 897 -21.21 19.16 6.75
C LEU A 897 -20.10 18.44 7.51
N LYS A 898 -18.86 18.60 7.07
CA LYS A 898 -17.68 17.99 7.68
C LYS A 898 -17.39 18.55 9.07
N PHE A 899 -17.48 19.87 9.24
CA PHE A 899 -17.14 20.58 10.49
C PHE A 899 -18.34 20.79 11.43
N THR A 900 -19.51 20.26 11.07
CA THR A 900 -20.70 20.22 11.92
C THR A 900 -20.94 18.79 12.40
N ASP A 901 -20.95 18.59 13.72
CA ASP A 901 -21.25 17.28 14.33
C ASP A 901 -22.75 17.15 14.68
N SER A 902 -23.41 18.25 15.05
CA SER A 902 -24.86 18.31 15.29
C SER A 902 -25.40 19.69 14.95
N GLY A 903 -26.60 19.77 14.37
CA GLY A 903 -27.26 21.05 14.05
C GLY A 903 -27.69 21.15 12.60
N THR A 904 -27.47 22.31 11.98
CA THR A 904 -28.05 22.66 10.67
C THR A 904 -26.97 23.13 9.71
N VAL A 905 -27.12 22.75 8.44
CA VAL A 905 -26.38 23.32 7.32
C VAL A 905 -27.39 23.87 6.32
N SER A 906 -27.26 25.12 5.93
CA SER A 906 -28.16 25.78 4.98
C SER A 906 -27.41 26.34 3.78
N VAL A 907 -28.05 26.27 2.61
CA VAL A 907 -27.62 26.95 1.39
C VAL A 907 -28.76 27.88 0.97
N HIS A 908 -28.47 29.18 0.95
CA HIS A 908 -29.43 30.22 0.59
C HIS A 908 -28.95 30.97 -0.64
N ALA A 909 -29.77 31.04 -1.68
CA ALA A 909 -29.51 31.84 -2.88
C ALA A 909 -30.45 33.05 -2.92
N SER A 910 -29.88 34.24 -2.92
CA SER A 910 -30.58 35.53 -2.90
C SER A 910 -29.91 36.53 -3.85
N ARG A 911 -30.61 37.63 -4.18
CA ARG A 911 -29.94 38.78 -4.80
C ARG A 911 -29.17 39.52 -3.72
N ASP A 912 -27.97 39.99 -4.02
CA ASP A 912 -27.24 40.77 -3.03
C ASP A 912 -27.94 42.10 -2.76
N PRO A 913 -28.22 42.46 -1.48
CA PRO A 913 -28.93 43.70 -1.16
C PRO A 913 -28.15 44.97 -1.51
N SER A 914 -26.81 44.89 -1.52
CA SER A 914 -25.94 46.03 -1.80
C SER A 914 -25.67 46.23 -3.29
N GLU A 915 -25.60 45.12 -4.04
CA GLU A 915 -25.43 45.12 -5.49
C GLU A 915 -26.47 44.19 -6.15
N PRO A 916 -27.64 44.71 -6.60
CA PRO A 916 -28.71 43.90 -7.17
C PRO A 916 -28.34 43.11 -8.43
N GLY A 917 -27.19 43.43 -9.04
CA GLY A 917 -26.59 42.71 -10.17
C GLY A 917 -25.70 41.54 -9.75
N MET A 918 -25.62 41.20 -8.46
CA MET A 918 -24.89 40.05 -7.94
C MET A 918 -25.85 39.02 -7.34
N LEU A 919 -25.59 37.75 -7.62
CA LEU A 919 -26.19 36.59 -6.97
C LEU A 919 -25.35 36.21 -5.76
N ARG A 920 -26.01 36.06 -4.62
CA ARG A 920 -25.42 35.74 -3.34
C ARG A 920 -25.82 34.33 -2.93
N TRP A 921 -24.82 33.47 -2.70
CA TRP A 921 -24.97 32.14 -2.13
C TRP A 921 -24.40 32.10 -0.73
N ASP A 922 -25.25 32.04 0.29
CA ASP A 922 -24.85 31.85 1.68
C ASP A 922 -24.86 30.37 2.06
N VAL A 923 -23.69 29.81 2.31
CA VAL A 923 -23.52 28.46 2.87
C VAL A 923 -23.21 28.60 4.34
N SER A 924 -24.17 28.28 5.21
CA SER A 924 -24.04 28.45 6.66
C SER A 924 -24.09 27.13 7.41
N ASP A 925 -23.28 27.01 8.45
CA ASP A 925 -23.23 25.87 9.34
C ASP A 925 -23.24 26.28 10.82
N THR A 926 -23.73 25.41 11.69
CA THR A 926 -23.73 25.61 13.15
C THR A 926 -22.59 24.85 13.85
N GLY A 927 -21.51 24.61 13.14
CA GLY A 927 -20.37 23.81 13.58
C GLY A 927 -19.41 24.56 14.49
N ILE A 928 -18.16 24.09 14.51
CA ILE A 928 -17.11 24.57 15.43
C ILE A 928 -16.66 26.01 15.21
N GLY A 929 -17.01 26.64 14.08
CA GLY A 929 -16.50 27.95 13.69
C GLY A 929 -14.99 27.99 13.42
N ILE A 930 -14.50 29.14 12.97
CA ILE A 930 -13.11 29.39 12.55
C ILE A 930 -12.56 30.58 13.34
N SER A 931 -11.31 30.49 13.82
CA SER A 931 -10.66 31.59 14.54
C SER A 931 -10.18 32.70 13.59
N PRO A 932 -10.01 33.96 14.05
CA PRO A 932 -9.52 35.06 13.21
C PRO A 932 -8.17 34.78 12.53
N ASP A 933 -7.26 34.10 13.24
CA ASP A 933 -5.94 33.72 12.70
C ASP A 933 -6.06 32.66 11.59
N GLN A 934 -7.04 31.76 11.70
CA GLN A 934 -7.31 30.73 10.70
C GLN A 934 -7.96 31.31 9.44
N ILE A 935 -8.83 32.32 9.58
CA ILE A 935 -9.46 33.01 8.44
C ILE A 935 -8.40 33.60 7.49
N GLN A 936 -7.34 34.21 8.03
CA GLN A 936 -6.26 34.81 7.22
C GLN A 936 -5.50 33.80 6.35
N ARG A 937 -5.53 32.51 6.70
CA ARG A 937 -4.81 31.44 5.99
C ARG A 937 -5.74 30.49 5.25
N LEU A 938 -7.05 30.75 5.26
CA LEU A 938 -8.08 29.81 4.82
C LEU A 938 -8.03 29.53 3.31
N PHE A 939 -7.72 30.55 2.51
CA PHE A 939 -7.63 30.47 1.06
C PHE A 939 -6.20 30.27 0.54
N THR A 940 -5.22 30.12 1.43
CA THR A 940 -3.84 29.85 1.04
C THR A 940 -3.72 28.40 0.57
N PRO A 941 -3.15 28.11 -0.62
CA PRO A 941 -2.99 26.74 -1.12
C PRO A 941 -2.20 25.88 -0.13
N PHE A 942 -2.64 24.63 0.10
CA PHE A 942 -2.02 23.65 1.01
C PHE A 942 -2.03 24.04 2.49
N SER A 943 -2.83 25.04 2.86
CA SER A 943 -3.06 25.44 4.25
C SER A 943 -4.04 24.48 4.93
N GLN A 944 -3.68 23.95 6.10
CA GLN A 944 -4.59 23.21 6.98
C GLN A 944 -4.62 23.86 8.36
N ALA A 945 -5.82 24.06 8.91
CA ALA A 945 -6.06 24.90 10.08
C ALA A 945 -5.50 24.36 11.42
N ASP A 946 -5.21 23.04 11.54
CA ASP A 946 -4.54 22.43 12.71
C ASP A 946 -4.15 20.95 12.50
N ALA A 947 -3.03 20.51 13.10
CA ALA A 947 -2.53 19.12 12.99
C ALA A 947 -3.40 18.06 13.74
N SER A 948 -4.28 18.50 14.63
CA SER A 948 -5.30 17.67 15.31
C SER A 948 -6.55 17.50 14.43
N MET A 949 -6.97 18.55 13.74
CA MET A 949 -8.13 18.57 12.84
C MET A 949 -7.84 17.86 11.51
N ALA A 950 -6.60 17.97 11.01
CA ALA A 950 -6.12 17.22 9.84
C ALA A 950 -6.21 15.69 10.04
N ARG A 951 -6.01 15.21 11.29
CA ARG A 951 -6.14 13.79 11.66
C ARG A 951 -7.59 13.32 11.80
N ARG A 952 -8.51 14.20 12.20
CA ARG A 952 -9.91 13.84 12.47
C ARG A 952 -10.82 13.95 11.24
N TYR A 953 -10.54 14.89 10.33
CA TYR A 953 -11.41 15.17 9.19
C TYR A 953 -10.74 15.11 7.79
N GLY A 954 -9.40 15.04 7.68
CA GLY A 954 -8.67 14.87 6.39
C GLY A 954 -8.86 16.01 5.37
N GLY A 955 -8.15 16.02 4.23
CA GLY A 955 -8.36 16.96 3.10
C GLY A 955 -7.07 17.60 2.55
N THR A 956 -7.03 18.02 1.28
CA THR A 956 -5.82 18.57 0.60
C THR A 956 -5.44 19.99 1.02
N GLY A 957 -6.38 20.77 1.53
CA GLY A 957 -6.19 22.22 1.68
C GLY A 957 -6.18 22.99 0.35
N LEU A 958 -6.63 22.36 -0.75
CA LEU A 958 -6.73 22.99 -2.08
C LEU A 958 -8.15 23.49 -2.39
N GLY A 959 -9.19 22.79 -1.92
CA GLY A 959 -10.59 23.06 -2.33
C GLY A 959 -11.04 24.51 -2.16
N LEU A 960 -10.77 25.15 -1.01
CA LEU A 960 -11.15 26.55 -0.79
C LEU A 960 -10.33 27.54 -1.65
N ALA A 961 -9.05 27.26 -1.87
CA ALA A 961 -8.20 28.07 -2.74
C ALA A 961 -8.67 27.99 -4.21
N ILE A 962 -9.07 26.79 -4.68
CA ILE A 962 -9.67 26.59 -6.00
C ILE A 962 -11.01 27.32 -6.09
N SER A 963 -11.89 27.17 -5.11
CA SER A 963 -13.19 27.85 -5.08
C SER A 963 -13.03 29.38 -5.17
N GLN A 964 -12.06 29.97 -4.45
CA GLN A 964 -11.79 31.40 -4.52
C GLN A 964 -11.33 31.84 -5.92
N ARG A 965 -10.47 31.05 -6.57
CA ARG A 965 -10.02 31.36 -7.94
C ARG A 965 -11.12 31.20 -8.97
N LEU A 966 -11.95 30.17 -8.88
CA LEU A 966 -13.11 29.98 -9.76
C LEU A 966 -14.10 31.14 -9.61
N ALA A 967 -14.39 31.57 -8.38
CA ALA A 967 -15.21 32.75 -8.13
C ALA A 967 -14.65 34.00 -8.81
N GLN A 968 -13.34 34.27 -8.66
CA GLN A 968 -12.66 35.39 -9.31
C GLN A 968 -12.75 35.33 -10.84
N MET A 969 -12.58 34.14 -11.43
CA MET A 969 -12.68 33.95 -12.89
C MET A 969 -14.10 34.19 -13.40
N MET A 970 -15.13 33.84 -12.62
CA MET A 970 -16.54 34.15 -12.92
C MET A 970 -16.91 35.62 -12.66
N GLY A 971 -15.96 36.47 -12.27
CA GLY A 971 -16.20 37.88 -11.94
C GLY A 971 -16.83 38.11 -10.56
N GLY A 972 -16.72 37.11 -9.67
CA GLY A 972 -17.27 37.09 -8.31
C GLY A 972 -16.22 36.97 -7.21
N THR A 973 -16.66 36.80 -5.96
CA THR A 973 -15.80 36.68 -4.77
C THR A 973 -16.38 35.68 -3.76
N ILE A 974 -15.54 35.19 -2.85
CA ILE A 974 -15.98 34.39 -1.69
C ILE A 974 -15.55 35.11 -0.42
N GLU A 975 -16.51 35.36 0.46
CA GLU A 975 -16.33 35.95 1.77
C GLU A 975 -16.63 34.94 2.86
N VAL A 976 -16.08 35.16 4.06
CA VAL A 976 -16.29 34.27 5.21
C VAL A 976 -16.55 35.10 6.47
N SER A 977 -17.62 34.73 7.16
CA SER A 977 -17.95 35.24 8.50
C SER A 977 -18.04 34.05 9.44
N SER A 978 -17.24 34.03 10.50
CA SER A 978 -17.21 32.90 11.42
C SER A 978 -16.91 33.34 12.84
N THR A 979 -17.50 32.66 13.81
CA THR A 979 -17.18 32.82 15.23
C THR A 979 -16.95 31.44 15.83
N ALA A 980 -15.78 31.23 16.45
CA ALA A 980 -15.44 29.96 17.09
C ALA A 980 -16.54 29.52 18.09
N GLY A 981 -17.04 28.30 17.91
CA GLY A 981 -18.12 27.67 18.68
C GLY A 981 -19.55 28.06 18.29
N ARG A 982 -19.75 28.93 17.28
CA ARG A 982 -21.08 29.37 16.84
C ARG A 982 -21.40 29.06 15.37
N GLY A 983 -20.45 28.51 14.63
CA GLY A 983 -20.62 28.18 13.21
C GLY A 983 -19.91 29.12 12.24
N THR A 984 -20.05 28.82 10.95
CA THR A 984 -19.43 29.58 9.84
C THR A 984 -20.45 29.84 8.74
N THR A 985 -20.37 31.03 8.14
CA THR A 985 -21.07 31.38 6.91
C THR A 985 -20.04 31.74 5.83
N PHE A 986 -20.08 31.01 4.72
CA PHE A 986 -19.39 31.38 3.49
C PHE A 986 -20.37 32.04 2.54
N THR A 987 -20.04 33.23 2.06
CA THR A 987 -20.85 33.98 1.09
C THR A 987 -20.14 33.96 -0.25
N PHE A 988 -20.71 33.27 -1.23
CA PHE A 988 -20.23 33.25 -2.61
C PHE A 988 -21.03 34.24 -3.45
N LEU A 989 -20.37 35.28 -3.93
CA LEU A 989 -20.92 36.34 -4.78
C LEU A 989 -20.52 36.10 -6.23
N MET A 990 -21.46 36.19 -7.16
CA MET A 990 -21.17 36.13 -8.59
C MET A 990 -22.11 37.06 -9.38
N PRO A 991 -21.71 37.53 -10.59
CA PRO A 991 -22.59 38.35 -11.42
C PRO A 991 -23.89 37.63 -11.74
N LEU A 992 -25.02 38.28 -11.48
CA LEU A 992 -26.35 37.79 -11.83
C LEU A 992 -26.64 38.10 -13.30
N ARG A 993 -26.64 37.07 -14.14
CA ARG A 993 -27.06 37.15 -15.55
C ARG A 993 -28.25 36.23 -15.73
N GLU A 994 -29.38 36.79 -16.16
CA GLU A 994 -30.61 36.03 -16.43
C GLU A 994 -30.44 35.26 -17.75
N GLY A 995 -30.79 33.97 -17.73
CA GLY A 995 -30.75 33.08 -18.89
C GLY A 995 -32.14 32.87 -19.50
N ASP A 996 -32.20 32.26 -20.69
CA ASP A 996 -33.43 32.14 -21.49
C ASP A 996 -34.13 30.77 -21.37
N LEU A 997 -33.69 29.87 -20.46
CA LEU A 997 -34.33 28.56 -20.31
C LEU A 997 -35.73 28.65 -19.69
N PRO A 998 -36.72 27.90 -20.23
CA PRO A 998 -38.06 27.86 -19.65
C PRO A 998 -38.08 27.14 -18.29
N ASP A 999 -38.91 27.58 -17.35
CA ASP A 999 -39.10 26.92 -16.05
C ASP A 999 -39.85 25.58 -16.22
N PRO A 1000 -39.19 24.41 -16.10
CA PRO A 1000 -39.84 23.11 -16.27
C PRO A 1000 -40.75 22.77 -15.08
N TYR A 1001 -40.60 23.48 -13.96
CA TYR A 1001 -41.38 23.27 -12.73
C TYR A 1001 -42.50 24.30 -12.58
N ALA A 1002 -42.80 25.09 -13.62
CA ALA A 1002 -43.91 26.03 -13.59
C ALA A 1002 -45.25 25.30 -13.48
N LEU A 1003 -46.05 25.65 -12.46
CA LEU A 1003 -47.40 25.11 -12.29
C LEU A 1003 -48.40 25.81 -13.22
N THR A 1004 -49.28 25.03 -13.86
CA THR A 1004 -50.37 25.53 -14.73
C THR A 1004 -51.74 25.45 -14.06
N GLY A 1005 -52.66 26.35 -14.42
CA GLY A 1005 -54.08 26.31 -14.01
C GLY A 1005 -54.35 26.66 -12.54
N ALA A 1006 -55.33 25.98 -11.92
CA ALA A 1006 -55.79 26.26 -10.55
C ALA A 1006 -54.72 26.06 -9.47
N ARG A 1007 -53.64 25.31 -9.77
CA ARG A 1007 -52.55 25.02 -8.83
C ARG A 1007 -51.65 26.22 -8.54
N ARG A 1008 -51.74 27.34 -9.26
CA ARG A 1008 -50.92 28.54 -8.97
C ARG A 1008 -51.29 29.30 -7.69
N HIS A 1009 -52.50 29.08 -7.16
CA HIS A 1009 -53.02 29.84 -6.02
C HIS A 1009 -53.28 28.97 -4.79
N TRP A 1010 -52.58 27.84 -4.67
CA TRP A 1010 -52.78 26.92 -3.57
C TRP A 1010 -52.37 27.53 -2.23
N ARG A 1011 -53.13 27.18 -1.20
CA ARG A 1011 -52.77 27.43 0.19
C ARG A 1011 -52.19 26.16 0.79
N VAL A 1012 -50.94 26.24 1.26
CA VAL A 1012 -50.18 25.12 1.77
C VAL A 1012 -50.01 25.25 3.28
N LEU A 1013 -50.18 24.15 4.01
CA LEU A 1013 -49.82 24.05 5.42
C LEU A 1013 -48.53 23.23 5.52
N TYR A 1014 -47.47 23.82 6.04
CA TYR A 1014 -46.22 23.13 6.32
C TYR A 1014 -46.11 22.82 7.82
N ALA A 1015 -45.92 21.56 8.18
CA ALA A 1015 -45.85 21.12 9.57
C ALA A 1015 -44.54 20.40 9.88
N ASP A 1016 -43.65 21.04 10.61
CA ASP A 1016 -42.33 20.50 10.95
C ASP A 1016 -41.89 20.96 12.34
N PRO A 1017 -41.49 20.06 13.25
CA PRO A 1017 -41.00 20.44 14.58
C PRO A 1017 -39.72 21.28 14.59
N LYS A 1018 -39.10 21.54 13.43
CA LYS A 1018 -37.90 22.35 13.25
C LYS A 1018 -38.26 23.74 12.68
N PRO A 1019 -38.36 24.80 13.52
CA PRO A 1019 -38.80 26.12 13.07
C PRO A 1019 -37.86 26.77 12.05
N HIS A 1020 -36.56 26.48 12.12
CA HIS A 1020 -35.56 27.06 11.20
C HIS A 1020 -35.73 26.63 9.73
N LEU A 1021 -36.52 25.59 9.44
CA LEU A 1021 -36.83 25.15 8.07
C LEU A 1021 -38.11 25.80 7.51
N HIS A 1022 -38.86 26.51 8.36
CA HIS A 1022 -40.16 27.06 7.98
C HIS A 1022 -40.02 28.15 6.94
N ASP A 1023 -39.09 29.08 7.15
CA ASP A 1023 -38.85 30.21 6.25
C ASP A 1023 -38.42 29.74 4.85
N ASP A 1024 -37.61 28.69 4.76
CA ASP A 1024 -37.15 28.12 3.50
C ASP A 1024 -38.30 27.55 2.67
N VAL A 1025 -39.26 26.86 3.31
CA VAL A 1025 -40.43 26.32 2.64
C VAL A 1025 -41.41 27.43 2.25
N VAL A 1026 -41.50 28.51 3.02
CA VAL A 1026 -42.27 29.71 2.64
C VAL A 1026 -41.70 30.32 1.37
N GLN A 1027 -40.38 30.44 1.25
CA GLN A 1027 -39.73 30.95 0.04
C GLN A 1027 -39.96 30.02 -1.17
N LEU A 1028 -39.81 28.70 -0.98
CA LEU A 1028 -40.12 27.71 -2.02
C LEU A 1028 -41.57 27.83 -2.52
N ALA A 1029 -42.52 27.97 -1.59
CA ALA A 1029 -43.93 28.16 -1.92
C ALA A 1029 -44.19 29.50 -2.65
N ALA A 1030 -43.53 30.58 -2.23
CA ALA A 1030 -43.65 31.89 -2.85
C ALA A 1030 -43.22 31.88 -4.33
N ARG A 1031 -42.24 31.06 -4.72
CA ARG A 1031 -41.82 30.87 -6.13
C ARG A 1031 -42.92 30.31 -7.04
N TRP A 1032 -43.92 29.62 -6.47
CA TRP A 1032 -45.11 29.16 -7.20
C TRP A 1032 -46.32 30.10 -7.06
N GLY A 1033 -46.19 31.18 -6.30
CA GLY A 1033 -47.30 32.08 -5.93
C GLY A 1033 -48.21 31.53 -4.84
N TRP A 1034 -47.77 30.48 -4.13
CA TRP A 1034 -48.56 29.85 -3.07
C TRP A 1034 -48.52 30.63 -1.77
N ARG A 1035 -49.58 30.49 -0.97
CA ARG A 1035 -49.61 31.00 0.41
C ARG A 1035 -49.31 29.84 1.36
N CYS A 1036 -48.17 29.90 2.05
CA CYS A 1036 -47.75 28.87 2.99
C CYS A 1036 -47.95 29.35 4.43
N ASP A 1037 -48.74 28.62 5.22
CA ASP A 1037 -48.79 28.79 6.67
C ASP A 1037 -47.96 27.67 7.32
N THR A 1038 -47.18 27.98 8.35
CA THR A 1038 -46.25 27.03 8.99
C THR A 1038 -46.65 26.73 10.44
N VAL A 1039 -46.41 25.50 10.89
CA VAL A 1039 -46.68 25.05 12.26
C VAL A 1039 -45.58 24.10 12.74
N ASP A 1040 -45.27 24.14 14.05
CA ASP A 1040 -44.19 23.37 14.67
C ASP A 1040 -44.64 22.13 15.45
N SER A 1041 -45.95 21.92 15.54
CA SER A 1041 -46.51 20.94 16.47
C SER A 1041 -47.82 20.35 15.96
N ALA A 1042 -48.13 19.16 16.46
CA ALA A 1042 -49.39 18.47 16.17
C ALA A 1042 -50.61 19.32 16.56
N ALA A 1043 -50.56 20.05 17.68
CA ALA A 1043 -51.61 20.97 18.09
C ALA A 1043 -51.74 22.17 17.13
N GLY A 1044 -50.62 22.66 16.60
CA GLY A 1044 -50.58 23.70 15.58
C GLY A 1044 -51.31 23.30 14.30
N ILE A 1045 -51.15 22.06 13.83
CA ILE A 1045 -51.87 21.52 12.66
C ILE A 1045 -53.38 21.66 12.85
N VAL A 1046 -53.90 21.22 14.01
CA VAL A 1046 -55.34 21.27 14.31
C VAL A 1046 -55.84 22.73 14.37
N ALA A 1047 -55.08 23.61 15.02
CA ALA A 1047 -55.45 25.02 15.14
C ALA A 1047 -55.43 25.75 13.77
N ALA A 1048 -54.48 25.43 12.89
CA ALA A 1048 -54.39 25.99 11.56
C ALA A 1048 -55.57 25.55 10.67
N LEU A 1049 -55.90 24.25 10.68
CA LEU A 1049 -57.03 23.69 9.93
C LEU A 1049 -58.39 24.20 10.43
N ALA A 1050 -58.50 24.58 11.70
CA ALA A 1050 -59.71 25.23 12.23
C ALA A 1050 -59.89 26.67 11.75
N ARG A 1051 -58.81 27.35 11.35
CA ARG A 1051 -58.81 28.77 10.92
C ARG A 1051 -59.00 28.93 9.42
N ALA A 1052 -58.56 27.96 8.62
CA ALA A 1052 -58.60 28.04 7.16
C ALA A 1052 -58.58 26.65 6.51
N ASN A 1053 -59.08 26.58 5.27
CA ASN A 1053 -58.91 25.41 4.40
C ASN A 1053 -57.59 25.52 3.65
N TYR A 1054 -56.90 24.38 3.51
CA TYR A 1054 -55.64 24.24 2.77
C TYR A 1054 -55.82 23.23 1.64
N ASP A 1055 -55.09 23.42 0.55
CA ASP A 1055 -55.08 22.54 -0.62
C ASP A 1055 -54.05 21.41 -0.48
N LEU A 1056 -52.93 21.70 0.19
CA LEU A 1056 -51.80 20.79 0.42
C LEU A 1056 -51.31 20.86 1.87
N LEU A 1057 -51.08 19.70 2.49
CA LEU A 1057 -50.38 19.58 3.79
C LEU A 1057 -49.06 18.83 3.60
N VAL A 1058 -47.95 19.52 3.80
CA VAL A 1058 -46.60 18.91 3.82
C VAL A 1058 -46.18 18.77 5.27
N TYR A 1059 -45.87 17.57 5.74
CA TYR A 1059 -45.63 17.32 7.16
C TYR A 1059 -44.45 16.38 7.43
N ASP A 1060 -43.72 16.59 8.52
CA ASP A 1060 -42.66 15.68 8.97
C ASP A 1060 -43.20 14.36 9.52
N SER A 1061 -42.49 13.26 9.23
CA SER A 1061 -42.83 11.91 9.70
C SER A 1061 -43.10 11.79 11.21
N SER A 1062 -42.47 12.61 12.05
CA SER A 1062 -42.74 12.65 13.50
C SER A 1062 -44.13 13.17 13.86
N LEU A 1063 -44.76 13.97 12.99
CA LEU A 1063 -46.10 14.53 13.17
C LEU A 1063 -47.19 13.75 12.42
N ALA A 1064 -46.85 12.59 11.85
CA ALA A 1064 -47.73 11.81 10.98
C ALA A 1064 -49.07 11.43 11.61
N GLY A 1065 -49.12 11.21 12.93
CA GLY A 1065 -50.36 10.81 13.62
C GLY A 1065 -51.51 11.80 13.43
N THR A 1066 -51.24 13.10 13.60
CA THR A 1066 -52.26 14.16 13.46
C THR A 1066 -52.41 14.64 12.02
N ALA A 1067 -51.32 14.64 11.23
CA ALA A 1067 -51.38 15.05 9.84
C ALA A 1067 -52.20 14.07 8.97
N ARG A 1068 -52.15 12.76 9.26
CA ARG A 1068 -52.91 11.74 8.52
C ARG A 1068 -54.42 11.76 8.81
N SER A 1069 -54.84 12.35 9.92
CA SER A 1069 -56.27 12.54 10.24
C SER A 1069 -56.82 13.89 9.76
N ALA A 1070 -55.96 14.78 9.25
CA ALA A 1070 -56.37 16.05 8.66
C ALA A 1070 -57.13 15.87 7.34
N ASN A 1071 -58.24 16.60 7.20
CA ASN A 1071 -59.06 16.61 6.00
C ASN A 1071 -58.54 17.66 4.99
N VAL A 1072 -57.40 17.36 4.36
CA VAL A 1072 -56.75 18.19 3.35
C VAL A 1072 -56.69 17.41 2.02
N PRO A 1073 -57.00 18.02 0.86
CA PRO A 1073 -57.10 17.32 -0.42
C PRO A 1073 -55.83 16.56 -0.84
N GLN A 1074 -54.64 17.15 -0.62
CA GLN A 1074 -53.36 16.49 -0.86
C GLN A 1074 -52.46 16.56 0.36
N ARG A 1075 -51.70 15.48 0.59
CA ARG A 1075 -50.78 15.36 1.73
C ARG A 1075 -49.47 14.74 1.30
N ILE A 1076 -48.37 15.26 1.79
CA ILE A 1076 -47.02 14.78 1.50
C ILE A 1076 -46.25 14.64 2.83
N CYS A 1077 -45.66 13.47 3.04
CA CYS A 1077 -44.87 13.16 4.23
C CYS A 1077 -43.38 13.38 3.96
N LEU A 1078 -42.66 14.07 4.84
CA LEU A 1078 -41.20 14.25 4.77
C LEU A 1078 -40.48 13.27 5.71
N ARG A 1079 -39.46 12.57 5.21
CA ARG A 1079 -38.63 11.63 5.98
C ARG A 1079 -37.15 12.02 6.03
N GLY A 1080 -36.49 11.68 7.14
CA GLY A 1080 -35.03 11.73 7.29
C GLY A 1080 -34.37 10.41 6.87
N GLY A 1081 -33.14 10.47 6.34
CA GLY A 1081 -32.50 9.34 5.63
C GLY A 1081 -32.20 8.08 6.47
N ALA A 1082 -32.11 8.15 7.80
CA ALA A 1082 -31.81 6.98 8.65
C ALA A 1082 -33.00 6.00 8.86
N GLN A 1083 -34.22 6.34 8.43
CA GLN A 1083 -35.44 5.53 8.64
C GLN A 1083 -35.95 4.81 7.38
N ALA A 1084 -35.10 4.66 6.35
CA ALA A 1084 -35.48 4.01 5.08
C ALA A 1084 -35.78 2.50 5.21
N ALA A 1085 -35.36 1.83 6.29
CA ALA A 1085 -35.49 0.37 6.44
C ALA A 1085 -36.76 -0.13 7.16
N ALA A 1086 -37.60 0.76 7.70
CA ALA A 1086 -38.82 0.35 8.40
C ALA A 1086 -40.05 0.55 7.51
N GLY A 1087 -40.53 -0.56 6.94
CA GLY A 1087 -41.79 -0.64 6.19
C GLY A 1087 -42.96 -0.08 7.00
N GLY A 1088 -43.49 1.05 6.55
CA GLY A 1088 -44.68 1.69 7.11
C GLY A 1088 -45.76 1.77 6.06
N THR A 1089 -46.85 1.04 6.28
CA THR A 1089 -48.08 0.97 5.47
C THR A 1089 -48.87 2.29 5.48
N GLY A 1090 -48.32 3.36 4.90
CA GLY A 1090 -48.94 4.70 4.82
C GLY A 1090 -49.35 5.10 3.40
N ARG A 1091 -50.54 5.70 3.26
CA ARG A 1091 -51.26 5.98 2.00
C ARG A 1091 -50.87 7.30 1.29
N ASP A 1092 -49.98 8.10 1.88
CA ASP A 1092 -49.58 9.44 1.38
C ASP A 1092 -48.16 9.38 0.76
N PRO A 1093 -47.87 10.10 -0.35
CA PRO A 1093 -46.54 10.15 -0.97
C PRO A 1093 -45.47 10.67 -0.01
N GLU A 1094 -44.29 10.04 -0.02
CA GLU A 1094 -43.18 10.35 0.87
C GLU A 1094 -42.01 10.99 0.10
N LEU A 1095 -41.44 12.06 0.65
CA LEU A 1095 -40.25 12.75 0.12
C LEU A 1095 -39.11 12.72 1.14
N LEU A 1096 -37.89 12.59 0.64
CA LEU A 1096 -36.67 12.70 1.44
C LEU A 1096 -36.29 14.16 1.64
N ARG A 1097 -35.61 14.46 2.76
CA ARG A 1097 -34.95 15.75 2.99
C ARG A 1097 -33.57 15.79 2.29
N PRO A 1098 -33.10 16.95 1.80
CA PRO A 1098 -33.75 18.27 1.79
C PRO A 1098 -34.92 18.37 0.80
N LEU A 1099 -35.91 19.23 1.10
CA LEU A 1099 -37.06 19.45 0.22
C LEU A 1099 -36.67 20.40 -0.93
N THR A 1100 -36.79 19.94 -2.18
CA THR A 1100 -36.53 20.75 -3.39
C THR A 1100 -37.83 21.02 -4.15
N ARG A 1101 -37.85 22.06 -4.98
CA ARG A 1101 -39.01 22.43 -5.81
C ARG A 1101 -39.30 21.33 -6.84
N SER A 1102 -38.25 20.73 -7.40
CA SER A 1102 -38.35 19.60 -8.33
C SER A 1102 -38.99 18.36 -7.69
N ALA A 1103 -38.52 17.94 -6.51
CA ALA A 1103 -39.04 16.76 -5.81
C ALA A 1103 -40.52 16.95 -5.43
N LEU A 1104 -40.87 18.15 -4.97
CA LEU A 1104 -42.24 18.51 -4.66
C LEU A 1104 -43.11 18.54 -5.92
N PHE A 1105 -42.62 19.11 -7.03
CA PHE A 1105 -43.33 19.13 -8.32
C PHE A 1105 -43.67 17.71 -8.80
N HIS A 1106 -42.71 16.79 -8.77
CA HIS A 1106 -42.94 15.41 -9.18
C HIS A 1106 -43.93 14.69 -8.26
N ALA A 1107 -43.85 14.88 -6.94
CA ALA A 1107 -44.81 14.30 -5.99
C ALA A 1107 -46.25 14.77 -6.23
N LEU A 1108 -46.43 16.02 -6.67
CA LEU A 1108 -47.75 16.61 -6.97
C LEU A 1108 -48.35 16.16 -8.31
N HIS A 1109 -47.50 15.72 -9.24
CA HIS A 1109 -47.93 15.21 -10.55
C HIS A 1109 -48.08 13.69 -10.59
N ALA A 1110 -47.57 12.99 -9.58
CA ALA A 1110 -47.92 11.61 -9.29
C ALA A 1110 -49.38 11.53 -8.78
N ALA A 1111 -50.36 11.73 -9.66
CA ALA A 1111 -51.77 11.56 -9.32
C ALA A 1111 -52.10 10.07 -9.14
N PRO A 1112 -52.97 9.70 -8.18
CA PRO A 1112 -53.39 8.33 -7.96
C PRO A 1112 -54.40 7.92 -9.03
N ASP A 1113 -53.92 7.40 -10.16
CA ASP A 1113 -54.80 6.73 -11.11
C ASP A 1113 -55.30 5.38 -10.55
N LYS A 1114 -56.58 5.14 -10.84
CA LYS A 1114 -57.40 4.03 -10.37
C LYS A 1114 -56.71 2.67 -10.53
N ALA A 1115 -56.87 1.85 -9.48
CA ALA A 1115 -56.69 0.40 -9.45
C ALA A 1115 -56.28 -0.27 -10.79
N GLY A 1116 -55.01 -0.67 -10.92
CA GLY A 1116 -54.62 -1.68 -11.90
C GLY A 1116 -53.22 -1.59 -12.51
N SER A 1117 -52.52 -0.45 -12.46
CA SER A 1117 -51.20 -0.31 -13.11
C SER A 1117 -50.15 0.20 -12.12
N GLN A 1118 -49.03 -0.53 -12.02
CA GLN A 1118 -47.92 -0.23 -11.14
C GLN A 1118 -47.44 1.23 -11.29
N PRO A 1119 -47.15 1.93 -10.19
CA PRO A 1119 -46.62 3.29 -10.25
C PRO A 1119 -45.22 3.28 -10.85
N SER A 1120 -45.03 4.09 -11.89
CA SER A 1120 -43.71 4.40 -12.45
C SER A 1120 -42.89 5.15 -11.39
N PRO A 1121 -41.65 4.72 -11.07
CA PRO A 1121 -40.86 5.38 -10.05
C PRO A 1121 -40.42 6.78 -10.52
N ALA A 1122 -40.59 7.78 -9.65
CA ALA A 1122 -39.88 9.06 -9.74
C ALA A 1122 -38.36 8.82 -9.69
N PRO A 1123 -37.53 9.69 -10.29
CA PRO A 1123 -36.11 9.44 -10.50
C PRO A 1123 -35.38 9.41 -9.15
N ALA A 1124 -35.18 8.20 -8.63
CA ALA A 1124 -34.36 7.95 -7.47
C ALA A 1124 -32.89 8.17 -7.86
N GLY A 1125 -32.15 8.82 -6.96
CA GLY A 1125 -30.73 9.09 -7.12
C GLY A 1125 -29.93 7.84 -7.51
N HIS A 1126 -28.93 8.08 -8.36
CA HIS A 1126 -27.89 7.17 -8.86
C HIS A 1126 -27.40 6.14 -7.81
N GLY A 1127 -28.09 5.01 -7.73
CA GLY A 1127 -27.74 3.89 -6.86
C GLY A 1127 -28.69 2.70 -6.96
N ALA A 1128 -29.24 2.41 -8.14
CA ALA A 1128 -30.34 1.47 -8.31
C ALA A 1128 -30.22 0.54 -9.53
N PHE A 1129 -29.07 -0.11 -9.71
CA PHE A 1129 -29.02 -1.40 -10.42
C PHE A 1129 -28.57 -2.48 -9.42
N SER A 1130 -29.50 -2.94 -8.58
CA SER A 1130 -29.26 -3.99 -7.60
C SER A 1130 -28.97 -5.35 -8.28
N ASN A 1131 -28.16 -6.18 -7.61
CA ASN A 1131 -27.82 -7.55 -8.00
C ASN A 1131 -29.03 -8.32 -8.57
N GLY A 1132 -29.06 -8.54 -9.88
CA GLY A 1132 -30.04 -9.38 -10.58
C GLY A 1132 -30.92 -8.68 -11.63
N SER A 1133 -30.84 -7.36 -11.81
CA SER A 1133 -31.55 -6.66 -12.89
C SER A 1133 -30.94 -6.97 -14.26
N LYS A 1134 -31.70 -7.64 -15.12
CA LYS A 1134 -31.33 -7.92 -16.53
C LYS A 1134 -31.74 -6.77 -17.48
N ALA A 1135 -31.37 -5.54 -17.11
CA ALA A 1135 -31.84 -4.33 -17.79
C ALA A 1135 -31.45 -4.23 -19.28
N LEU A 1136 -30.39 -4.94 -19.70
CA LEU A 1136 -29.90 -4.95 -21.08
C LEU A 1136 -30.04 -6.33 -21.75
N GLU A 1137 -30.91 -7.21 -21.24
CA GLU A 1137 -31.13 -8.53 -21.84
C GLU A 1137 -31.58 -8.43 -23.30
N GLY A 1138 -30.88 -9.16 -24.17
CA GLY A 1138 -31.15 -9.18 -25.61
C GLY A 1138 -30.45 -8.09 -26.42
N LEU A 1139 -29.70 -7.18 -25.79
CA LEU A 1139 -28.90 -6.17 -26.49
C LEU A 1139 -27.54 -6.71 -26.91
N SER A 1140 -27.17 -6.48 -28.18
CA SER A 1140 -25.84 -6.76 -28.71
C SER A 1140 -25.04 -5.47 -28.84
N ILE A 1141 -23.94 -5.36 -28.09
CA ILE A 1141 -23.11 -4.15 -28.01
C ILE A 1141 -21.72 -4.45 -28.55
N LEU A 1142 -21.23 -3.62 -29.47
CA LEU A 1142 -19.84 -3.64 -29.91
C LEU A 1142 -19.04 -2.62 -29.10
N LEU A 1143 -18.05 -3.09 -28.34
CA LEU A 1143 -17.14 -2.29 -27.55
C LEU A 1143 -15.79 -2.18 -28.28
N ALA A 1144 -15.45 -0.99 -28.76
CA ALA A 1144 -14.15 -0.66 -29.34
C ALA A 1144 -13.29 0.09 -28.31
N GLU A 1145 -12.27 -0.59 -27.77
CA GLU A 1145 -11.38 -0.09 -26.71
C GLU A 1145 -10.02 -0.78 -26.87
N ASP A 1146 -8.91 -0.07 -26.76
CA ASP A 1146 -7.56 -0.62 -26.98
C ASP A 1146 -6.94 -1.27 -25.72
N ASN A 1147 -7.39 -0.83 -24.54
CA ASN A 1147 -6.87 -1.31 -23.27
C ASN A 1147 -7.61 -2.58 -22.78
N ALA A 1148 -6.90 -3.70 -22.73
CA ALA A 1148 -7.43 -5.01 -22.32
C ALA A 1148 -8.10 -5.02 -20.93
N LEU A 1149 -7.68 -4.16 -20.00
CA LEU A 1149 -8.31 -4.07 -18.69
C LEU A 1149 -9.63 -3.30 -18.74
N ASN A 1150 -9.69 -2.20 -19.50
CA ASN A 1150 -10.92 -1.44 -19.70
C ASN A 1150 -11.97 -2.29 -20.43
N GLN A 1151 -11.54 -3.06 -21.43
CA GLN A 1151 -12.38 -4.05 -22.12
C GLN A 1151 -12.98 -5.04 -21.11
N LEU A 1152 -12.17 -5.61 -20.21
CA LEU A 1152 -12.64 -6.57 -19.21
C LEU A 1152 -13.65 -5.96 -18.24
N VAL A 1153 -13.40 -4.72 -17.78
CA VAL A 1153 -14.29 -4.01 -16.85
C VAL A 1153 -15.63 -3.70 -17.51
N ALA A 1154 -15.63 -3.04 -18.67
CA ALA A 1154 -16.84 -2.65 -19.38
C ALA A 1154 -17.66 -3.88 -19.81
N ARG A 1155 -16.99 -4.92 -20.32
CA ARG A 1155 -17.62 -6.21 -20.65
C ARG A 1155 -18.29 -6.83 -19.43
N SER A 1156 -17.57 -6.96 -18.31
CA SER A 1156 -18.11 -7.54 -17.08
C SER A 1156 -19.32 -6.78 -16.56
N MET A 1157 -19.33 -5.44 -16.67
CA MET A 1157 -20.45 -4.61 -16.26
C MET A 1157 -21.70 -4.83 -17.12
N LEU A 1158 -21.52 -4.88 -18.44
CA LEU A 1158 -22.60 -5.03 -19.42
C LEU A 1158 -23.18 -6.46 -19.46
N GLU A 1159 -22.32 -7.48 -19.43
CA GLU A 1159 -22.75 -8.88 -19.39
C GLU A 1159 -23.50 -9.20 -18.08
N ALA A 1160 -23.12 -8.56 -16.97
CA ALA A 1160 -23.80 -8.72 -15.68
C ALA A 1160 -25.26 -8.25 -15.67
N VAL A 1161 -25.65 -7.36 -16.58
CA VAL A 1161 -27.04 -6.89 -16.75
C VAL A 1161 -27.70 -7.44 -18.02
N GLY A 1162 -27.11 -8.46 -18.66
CA GLY A 1162 -27.74 -9.27 -19.71
C GLY A 1162 -27.36 -8.94 -21.15
N ALA A 1163 -26.47 -7.98 -21.41
CA ALA A 1163 -26.02 -7.66 -22.77
C ALA A 1163 -25.02 -8.68 -23.31
N SER A 1164 -25.03 -8.92 -24.63
CA SER A 1164 -23.96 -9.61 -25.35
C SER A 1164 -22.95 -8.57 -25.83
N VAL A 1165 -21.67 -8.73 -25.46
CA VAL A 1165 -20.63 -7.75 -25.77
C VAL A 1165 -19.59 -8.34 -26.72
N HIS A 1166 -19.37 -7.67 -27.84
CA HIS A 1166 -18.29 -7.97 -28.80
C HIS A 1166 -17.16 -6.97 -28.62
N ILE A 1167 -15.91 -7.42 -28.64
CA ILE A 1167 -14.74 -6.57 -28.42
C ILE A 1167 -14.04 -6.32 -29.76
N ALA A 1168 -13.66 -5.06 -29.99
CA ALA A 1168 -12.72 -4.64 -31.01
C ALA A 1168 -11.57 -3.85 -30.35
N GLU A 1169 -10.32 -4.12 -30.73
CA GLU A 1169 -9.14 -3.49 -30.11
C GLU A 1169 -8.79 -2.13 -30.73
N ASN A 1170 -9.46 -1.74 -31.81
CA ASN A 1170 -9.29 -0.46 -32.49
C ASN A 1170 -10.46 -0.17 -33.43
N GLY A 1171 -10.53 1.06 -33.96
CA GLY A 1171 -11.59 1.49 -34.88
C GLY A 1171 -11.67 0.68 -36.18
N ALA A 1172 -10.54 0.14 -36.68
CA ALA A 1172 -10.52 -0.63 -37.92
C ALA A 1172 -11.15 -2.03 -37.72
N GLN A 1173 -10.83 -2.71 -36.61
CA GLN A 1173 -11.49 -3.97 -36.24
C GLN A 1173 -12.99 -3.78 -36.01
N ALA A 1174 -13.39 -2.65 -35.39
CA ALA A 1174 -14.81 -2.34 -35.20
C ALA A 1174 -15.53 -2.16 -36.55
N LEU A 1175 -14.89 -1.47 -37.49
CA LEU A 1175 -15.41 -1.29 -38.85
C LEU A 1175 -15.51 -2.62 -39.61
N ASP A 1176 -14.50 -3.48 -39.53
CA ASP A 1176 -14.51 -4.79 -40.17
C ASP A 1176 -15.58 -5.72 -39.58
N PHE A 1177 -15.80 -5.65 -38.26
CA PHE A 1177 -16.87 -6.39 -37.60
C PHE A 1177 -18.25 -5.96 -38.13
N LEU A 1178 -18.50 -4.66 -38.19
CA LEU A 1178 -19.76 -4.10 -38.72
C LEU A 1178 -19.93 -4.41 -40.22
N ARG A 1179 -18.85 -4.37 -41.00
CA ARG A 1179 -18.83 -4.68 -42.44
C ARG A 1179 -19.16 -6.15 -42.73
N SER A 1180 -18.77 -7.06 -41.83
CA SER A 1180 -19.03 -8.50 -41.99
C SER A 1180 -20.53 -8.84 -42.00
N GLY A 1181 -21.35 -8.04 -41.31
CA GLY A 1181 -22.80 -8.22 -41.21
C GLY A 1181 -23.25 -9.55 -40.59
N GLN A 1182 -22.33 -10.33 -39.99
CA GLN A 1182 -22.64 -11.69 -39.51
C GLN A 1182 -23.46 -11.70 -38.22
N GLN A 1183 -23.40 -10.61 -37.43
CA GLN A 1183 -24.13 -10.47 -36.18
C GLN A 1183 -24.76 -9.07 -36.08
N PRO A 1184 -26.05 -8.95 -35.72
CA PRO A 1184 -26.66 -7.65 -35.50
C PRO A 1184 -26.05 -6.99 -34.26
N VAL A 1185 -25.68 -5.71 -34.40
CA VAL A 1185 -25.20 -4.84 -33.31
C VAL A 1185 -26.23 -3.75 -33.12
N ASP A 1186 -26.72 -3.58 -31.90
CA ASP A 1186 -27.72 -2.57 -31.55
C ASP A 1186 -27.07 -1.23 -31.14
N LEU A 1187 -25.84 -1.24 -30.63
CA LEU A 1187 -25.11 -0.05 -30.20
C LEU A 1187 -23.59 -0.27 -30.23
N VAL A 1188 -22.84 0.79 -30.56
CA VAL A 1188 -21.38 0.80 -30.47
C VAL A 1188 -20.94 1.70 -29.32
N LEU A 1189 -20.12 1.17 -28.41
CA LEU A 1189 -19.33 1.94 -27.47
C LEU A 1189 -17.94 2.13 -28.08
N MET A 1190 -17.56 3.38 -28.36
CA MET A 1190 -16.37 3.72 -29.16
C MET A 1190 -15.41 4.57 -28.33
N ASP A 1191 -14.25 4.04 -28.01
CA ASP A 1191 -13.16 4.86 -27.50
C ASP A 1191 -12.69 5.85 -28.56
N VAL A 1192 -12.54 7.12 -28.16
CA VAL A 1192 -12.14 8.18 -29.07
C VAL A 1192 -10.67 8.04 -29.46
N GLN A 1193 -9.82 7.66 -28.50
CA GLN A 1193 -8.37 7.59 -28.69
C GLN A 1193 -7.91 6.14 -28.75
N MET A 1194 -7.78 5.60 -29.96
CA MET A 1194 -7.29 4.25 -30.19
C MET A 1194 -6.20 4.23 -31.28
N PRO A 1195 -5.20 3.32 -31.20
CA PRO A 1195 -4.20 3.13 -32.24
C PRO A 1195 -4.81 2.57 -33.53
N VAL A 1196 -4.09 2.69 -34.65
CA VAL A 1196 -4.48 2.25 -36.01
C VAL A 1196 -5.61 3.09 -36.63
N MET A 1197 -6.74 3.22 -35.95
CA MET A 1197 -7.87 4.05 -36.36
C MET A 1197 -8.59 4.58 -35.12
N ASP A 1198 -8.62 5.90 -34.99
CA ASP A 1198 -9.30 6.59 -33.88
C ASP A 1198 -10.84 6.50 -34.01
N GLY A 1199 -11.53 6.80 -32.91
CA GLY A 1199 -12.99 6.69 -32.84
C GLY A 1199 -13.71 7.67 -33.75
N PHE A 1200 -13.12 8.83 -34.03
CA PHE A 1200 -13.69 9.82 -34.95
C PHE A 1200 -13.69 9.31 -36.39
N SER A 1201 -12.54 8.82 -36.85
CA SER A 1201 -12.33 8.23 -38.17
C SER A 1201 -13.19 6.99 -38.35
N ALA A 1202 -13.26 6.12 -37.33
CA ALA A 1202 -14.11 4.94 -37.34
C ALA A 1202 -15.60 5.31 -37.43
N THR A 1203 -16.07 6.29 -36.65
CA THR A 1203 -17.47 6.74 -36.71
C THR A 1203 -17.78 7.37 -38.05
N GLN A 1204 -16.88 8.18 -38.60
CA GLN A 1204 -17.05 8.76 -39.92
C GLN A 1204 -17.14 7.68 -41.01
N ALA A 1205 -16.35 6.60 -40.92
CA ALA A 1205 -16.44 5.46 -41.82
C ALA A 1205 -17.75 4.66 -41.62
N ILE A 1206 -18.21 4.48 -40.39
CA ILE A 1206 -19.52 3.84 -40.09
C ILE A 1206 -20.68 4.61 -40.76
N ARG A 1207 -20.65 5.95 -40.68
CA ARG A 1207 -21.70 6.81 -41.28
C ARG A 1207 -21.58 6.94 -42.80
N LYS A 1208 -20.37 7.16 -43.33
CA LYS A 1208 -20.16 7.47 -44.76
C LYS A 1208 -19.91 6.24 -45.63
N GLU A 1209 -19.14 5.27 -45.17
CA GLU A 1209 -18.78 4.08 -45.95
C GLU A 1209 -19.80 2.95 -45.78
N LEU A 1210 -20.18 2.65 -44.53
CA LEU A 1210 -21.13 1.57 -44.24
C LEU A 1210 -22.59 2.01 -44.27
N GLY A 1211 -22.87 3.32 -44.15
CA GLY A 1211 -24.24 3.86 -44.17
C GLY A 1211 -25.11 3.36 -43.02
N LEU A 1212 -24.51 3.07 -41.86
CA LEU A 1212 -25.23 2.55 -40.69
C LEU A 1212 -25.65 3.68 -39.75
N ASP A 1213 -26.92 3.68 -39.33
CA ASP A 1213 -27.52 4.68 -38.42
C ASP A 1213 -27.58 4.22 -36.96
N LEU A 1214 -26.92 3.11 -36.62
CA LEU A 1214 -26.92 2.59 -35.25
C LEU A 1214 -26.23 3.59 -34.28
N PRO A 1215 -26.68 3.68 -33.02
CA PRO A 1215 -26.11 4.59 -32.03
C PRO A 1215 -24.62 4.30 -31.77
N VAL A 1216 -23.78 5.33 -31.86
CA VAL A 1216 -22.36 5.28 -31.48
C VAL A 1216 -22.15 6.21 -30.28
N LEU A 1217 -21.79 5.65 -29.13
CA LEU A 1217 -21.49 6.41 -27.92
C LEU A 1217 -19.98 6.53 -27.73
N ALA A 1218 -19.49 7.75 -27.64
CA ALA A 1218 -18.08 8.04 -27.42
C ALA A 1218 -17.68 7.70 -25.97
N MET A 1219 -16.52 7.08 -25.77
CA MET A 1219 -15.90 6.91 -24.46
C MET A 1219 -14.65 7.81 -24.39
N SER A 1220 -14.65 8.82 -23.51
CA SER A 1220 -13.55 9.81 -23.38
C SER A 1220 -13.13 10.04 -21.92
N ALA A 1221 -11.86 10.41 -21.70
CA ALA A 1221 -11.25 10.68 -20.38
C ALA A 1221 -11.60 12.06 -19.77
N GLY A 1222 -12.51 12.81 -20.41
CA GLY A 1222 -13.10 14.04 -19.90
C GLY A 1222 -13.63 14.91 -21.04
N VAL A 1223 -14.94 15.17 -21.06
CA VAL A 1223 -15.59 15.92 -22.15
C VAL A 1223 -15.22 17.40 -22.06
N THR A 1224 -14.37 17.86 -22.96
CA THR A 1224 -14.20 19.31 -23.23
C THR A 1224 -15.28 19.76 -24.22
N LEU A 1225 -15.64 21.06 -24.21
CA LEU A 1225 -16.61 21.62 -25.17
C LEU A 1225 -16.17 21.40 -26.64
N GLY A 1226 -14.85 21.41 -26.90
CA GLY A 1226 -14.28 21.12 -28.23
C GLY A 1226 -14.45 19.67 -28.67
N GLU A 1227 -14.18 18.69 -27.79
CA GLU A 1227 -14.38 17.26 -28.11
C GLU A 1227 -15.84 16.92 -28.38
N ARG A 1228 -16.78 17.57 -27.67
CA ARG A 1228 -18.22 17.38 -27.88
C ARG A 1228 -18.65 17.84 -29.28
N ALA A 1229 -18.19 19.02 -29.70
CA ALA A 1229 -18.46 19.55 -31.03
C ALA A 1229 -17.88 18.66 -32.15
N GLU A 1230 -16.68 18.09 -31.96
CA GLU A 1230 -16.07 17.17 -32.92
C GLU A 1230 -16.83 15.84 -33.01
N CYS A 1231 -17.29 15.29 -31.88
CA CYS A 1231 -18.08 14.06 -31.84
C CYS A 1231 -19.43 14.23 -32.56
N ASP A 1232 -20.11 15.35 -32.31
CA ASP A 1232 -21.37 15.68 -32.98
C ASP A 1232 -21.15 15.86 -34.49
N ALA A 1233 -20.04 16.49 -34.89
CA ALA A 1233 -19.71 16.70 -36.30
C ALA A 1233 -19.43 15.41 -37.09
N VAL A 1234 -18.88 14.37 -36.44
CA VAL A 1234 -18.65 13.06 -37.09
C VAL A 1234 -19.85 12.11 -36.99
N GLY A 1235 -20.89 12.47 -36.22
CA GLY A 1235 -22.13 11.72 -36.10
C GLY A 1235 -22.17 10.69 -34.96
N MET A 1236 -21.44 10.92 -33.87
CA MET A 1236 -21.62 10.21 -32.60
C MET A 1236 -22.91 10.70 -31.91
N ASN A 1237 -23.57 9.84 -31.14
CA ASN A 1237 -24.90 10.09 -30.59
C ASN A 1237 -24.89 10.50 -29.11
N GLY A 1238 -23.86 10.12 -28.36
CA GLY A 1238 -23.75 10.39 -26.93
C GLY A 1238 -22.37 10.06 -26.38
N PHE A 1239 -22.21 10.23 -25.07
CA PHE A 1239 -20.91 10.21 -24.41
C PHE A 1239 -20.98 9.43 -23.10
N VAL A 1240 -19.92 8.68 -22.81
CA VAL A 1240 -19.68 8.03 -21.52
C VAL A 1240 -18.30 8.45 -21.03
N ALA A 1241 -18.23 9.03 -19.83
CA ALA A 1241 -16.97 9.44 -19.24
C ALA A 1241 -16.17 8.24 -18.73
N LYS A 1242 -14.84 8.27 -18.91
CA LYS A 1242 -13.89 7.32 -18.30
C LYS A 1242 -13.32 7.92 -17.00
N PRO A 1243 -13.23 7.17 -15.89
CA PRO A 1243 -13.54 5.75 -15.73
C PRO A 1243 -15.04 5.49 -15.78
N VAL A 1244 -15.40 4.38 -16.42
CA VAL A 1244 -16.79 3.97 -16.66
C VAL A 1244 -17.47 3.63 -15.34
N ASP A 1245 -18.42 4.46 -14.90
CA ASP A 1245 -19.36 4.07 -13.86
C ASP A 1245 -20.44 3.17 -14.48
N GLY A 1246 -20.65 2.00 -13.89
CA GLY A 1246 -21.58 1.00 -14.43
C GLY A 1246 -23.02 1.51 -14.49
N ASP A 1247 -23.44 2.33 -13.52
CA ASP A 1247 -24.82 2.82 -13.46
C ASP A 1247 -25.04 3.92 -14.53
N ASP A 1248 -24.09 4.83 -14.70
CA ASP A 1248 -24.12 5.88 -15.72
C ASP A 1248 -24.02 5.30 -17.15
N LEU A 1249 -23.17 4.28 -17.34
CA LEU A 1249 -23.05 3.58 -18.62
C LEU A 1249 -24.39 2.93 -19.01
N ILE A 1250 -25.03 2.20 -18.10
CA ILE A 1250 -26.31 1.53 -18.36
C ILE A 1250 -27.41 2.55 -18.63
N ALA A 1251 -27.50 3.61 -17.83
CA ALA A 1251 -28.48 4.67 -18.02
C ALA A 1251 -28.32 5.35 -19.39
N THR A 1252 -27.09 5.65 -19.80
CA THR A 1252 -26.78 6.26 -21.10
C THR A 1252 -27.15 5.31 -22.24
N ILE A 1253 -26.79 4.03 -22.17
CA ILE A 1253 -27.18 3.03 -23.18
C ILE A 1253 -28.70 2.96 -23.32
N LEU A 1254 -29.42 2.89 -22.19
CA LEU A 1254 -30.87 2.80 -22.21
C LEU A 1254 -31.52 4.01 -22.90
N GLN A 1255 -30.98 5.22 -22.72
CA GLN A 1255 -31.47 6.44 -23.41
C GLN A 1255 -31.54 6.26 -24.93
N PHE A 1256 -30.53 5.63 -25.54
CA PHE A 1256 -30.41 5.52 -27.00
C PHE A 1256 -31.06 4.27 -27.60
N VAL A 1257 -31.49 3.31 -26.78
CA VAL A 1257 -32.05 2.03 -27.25
C VAL A 1257 -33.55 1.84 -26.93
N HIS A 1258 -34.25 2.94 -26.59
CA HIS A 1258 -35.66 2.98 -26.12
C HIS A 1258 -36.76 2.40 -27.04
N GLY A 1259 -36.45 1.62 -28.09
CA GLY A 1259 -37.44 0.97 -28.96
C GLY A 1259 -37.56 -0.57 -28.81
N LYS A 1260 -36.56 -1.28 -28.30
CA LYS A 1260 -36.52 -2.77 -28.37
C LYS A 1260 -36.65 -3.50 -27.02
N VAL A 1261 -36.29 -2.89 -25.90
CA VAL A 1261 -36.18 -3.56 -24.57
C VAL A 1261 -37.56 -3.83 -23.91
N ARG A 1262 -38.67 -3.66 -24.64
CA ARG A 1262 -40.04 -3.82 -24.11
C ARG A 1262 -40.82 -5.02 -24.67
N ASN A 1263 -40.18 -5.95 -25.38
CA ASN A 1263 -40.81 -7.19 -25.86
C ASN A 1263 -40.36 -8.42 -25.09
#